data_AF-A0A7W1FNX0-F1
#
_entry.id   AF-A0A7W1FNX0-F1
#
_cell.length_a   1.000
_cell.length_b   1.000
_cell.length_c   1.000
_cell.angle_alpha   90.00
_cell.angle_beta   90.00
_cell.angle_gamma   90.00
#
_symmetry.space_group_name_H-M   'P 1'
#
loop_
_entity.id
_entity.type
_entity.pdbx_description
1 polymer ?
#
loop_
_entity_poly.entity_id
_entity_poly.type
_entity_poly.pdbx_seq_one_letter_code
_entity_poly.pdbx_strand_id
1 'polypeptide(L)'
;MRASTVIGFTLFEVAISLVILAFGVISIMTLFPAGLKAQQLSRFQLYAAAKAEEMIEQFNTAQADNATADTEGTDVWQPPSSYRSQTWDLDARISSHRYGMMPLPVDLARRLDSDGDEIQQILGEGGYIYYSQPQASTGMAERSMAEAPPNEAQKLIIGITGYAQQNALPIFPMKNWPYFANFPSPPLHFVHMSDPWLPTQANAGSDYFVHYRYPRDNYESFTYCWETARVPGLSQPIPGTDPDMQKVFDWPEGSPVVHYGYFPYACGRQWDHGDKRATKLGNEDGDHPNREAVIRYVQAALWYCQQKSLVAGSGITSTFWTDPHTGNIPTFSGTTPDHQKWMQVQAMRFLSHAATCLTSWYPLNATAGVDDLTTGVRIPAVVLDGRPGAPEIRITNDLIRYYHERGLKLAMTFAASFPYDWAVPRPIERSIMTDFPLLQYDMFPTGGGASDPFTGGLSGTIFGSTVPARQWRPLSPRPIRNIGLSQTYPINVIGGRHQLEGTQISGGPSNLFGNADHYSLTMPFDASERCRELVFWVVDWQSYEDFETLPSAPVDASRYPLAGPRNSVSNATTMWSGNARDFNGRMSDVDFVDPHLFCFRNPEKNMLWVNNIPRTSATGTDVTAHQLLHDDDKDQGPDLGKREVFNGIWGADRNYNKKVDRGPVPKSVRMRAVQVARFNFYDPRIVCLLR
;
A
#
# COMPACT_ATOMS: atom_id res chain seq x y z
N MET A 1 94.18 35.31 21.48
CA MET A 1 93.48 34.31 20.65
C MET A 1 93.19 33.08 21.51
N ARG A 2 91.95 32.90 21.99
CA ARG A 2 91.54 31.66 22.66
C ARG A 2 91.07 30.70 21.57
N ALA A 3 91.85 29.66 21.30
CA ALA A 3 91.42 28.57 20.45
C ALA A 3 90.23 27.89 21.12
N SER A 4 89.02 28.13 20.62
CA SER A 4 87.83 27.34 20.96
C SER A 4 88.09 25.93 20.43
N THR A 5 88.49 25.02 21.32
CA THR A 5 88.58 23.60 21.00
C THR A 5 87.16 23.12 20.76
N VAL A 6 86.75 23.09 19.49
CA VAL A 6 85.48 22.49 19.07
C VAL A 6 85.66 20.99 19.30
N ILE A 7 85.11 20.49 20.41
CA ILE A 7 85.07 19.05 20.70
C ILE A 7 84.09 18.46 19.68
N GLY A 8 84.62 17.90 18.60
CA GLY A 8 83.82 17.18 17.62
C GLY A 8 83.21 15.94 18.26
N PHE A 9 81.97 15.62 17.86
CA PHE A 9 81.33 14.36 18.26
C PHE A 9 82.23 13.18 17.92
N THR A 10 82.38 12.26 18.85
CA THR A 10 83.10 11.02 18.62
C THR A 10 82.35 10.16 17.61
N LEU A 11 83.08 9.36 16.83
CA LEU A 11 82.47 8.43 15.86
C LEU A 11 81.45 7.47 16.52
N PHE A 12 81.65 7.18 17.81
CA PHE A 12 80.75 6.37 18.63
C PHE A 12 79.42 7.09 18.93
N GLU A 13 79.45 8.37 19.30
CA GLU A 13 78.24 9.17 19.51
C GLU A 13 77.44 9.36 18.21
N VAL A 14 78.14 9.53 17.08
CA VAL A 14 77.50 9.56 15.75
C VAL A 14 76.86 8.20 15.43
N ALA A 15 77.54 7.09 15.70
CA ALA A 15 77.01 5.75 15.47
C ALA A 15 75.77 5.45 16.33
N ILE A 16 75.78 5.79 17.62
CA ILE A 16 74.60 5.65 18.50
C ILE A 16 73.44 6.52 17.99
N SER A 17 73.72 7.76 17.61
CA SER A 17 72.70 8.69 17.09
C SER A 17 72.06 8.16 15.81
N LEU A 18 72.86 7.57 14.90
CA LEU A 18 72.36 6.93 13.69
C LEU A 18 71.52 5.69 13.98
N VAL A 19 71.90 4.88 14.97
CA VAL A 19 71.12 3.70 15.40
C VAL A 19 69.77 4.14 15.99
N ILE A 20 69.76 5.13 16.88
CA ILE A 20 68.51 5.67 17.46
C ILE A 20 67.60 6.22 16.36
N LEU A 21 68.15 6.98 15.41
CA LEU A 21 67.39 7.50 14.27
C LEU A 21 66.83 6.37 13.40
N ALA A 22 67.62 5.34 13.11
CA ALA A 22 67.18 4.18 12.35
C ALA A 22 66.05 3.44 13.05
N PHE A 23 66.14 3.21 14.36
CA PHE A 23 65.05 2.64 15.16
C PHE A 23 63.79 3.52 15.15
N GLY A 24 63.95 4.84 15.24
CA GLY A 24 62.84 5.79 15.15
C GLY A 24 62.12 5.71 13.80
N VAL A 25 62.88 5.73 12.70
CA VAL A 25 62.33 5.62 11.34
C VAL A 25 61.66 4.26 11.12
N ILE A 26 62.30 3.16 11.51
CA ILE A 26 61.71 1.81 11.38
C ILE A 26 60.44 1.71 12.22
N SER A 27 60.44 2.20 13.46
CA SER A 27 59.25 2.18 14.33
C SER A 27 58.09 2.94 13.70
N ILE A 28 58.35 4.14 13.16
CA ILE A 28 57.35 4.93 12.45
C ILE A 28 56.86 4.19 11.19
N MET A 29 57.77 3.64 10.37
CA MET A 29 57.43 2.84 9.18
C MET A 29 56.61 1.59 9.51
N THR A 30 56.83 0.97 10.66
CA THR A 30 56.02 -0.16 11.14
C THR A 30 54.63 0.24 11.63
N LEU A 31 54.45 1.47 12.11
CA LEU A 31 53.15 2.00 12.55
C LEU A 31 52.29 2.51 11.38
N PHE A 32 52.90 2.94 10.27
CA PHE A 32 52.19 3.47 9.11
C PHE A 32 51.09 2.54 8.57
N PRO A 33 51.32 1.24 8.33
CA PRO A 33 50.28 0.32 7.88
C PRO A 33 49.11 0.17 8.87
N ALA A 34 49.40 0.20 10.17
CA ALA A 34 48.36 0.14 11.20
C ALA A 34 47.51 1.42 11.20
N GLY A 35 48.14 2.58 11.07
CA GLY A 35 47.46 3.87 10.92
C GLY A 35 46.57 3.93 9.68
N LEU A 36 47.06 3.47 8.53
CA LEU A 36 46.26 3.40 7.29
C LEU A 36 45.05 2.45 7.43
N LYS A 37 45.24 1.27 8.04
CA LYS A 37 44.13 0.34 8.31
C LYS A 37 43.09 0.94 9.25
N ALA A 38 43.52 1.64 10.30
CA ALA A 38 42.60 2.32 11.22
C ALA A 38 41.82 3.45 10.52
N GLN A 39 42.48 4.24 9.68
CA GLN A 39 41.83 5.28 8.89
C GLN A 39 40.83 4.70 7.88
N GLN A 40 41.20 3.62 7.19
CA GLN A 40 40.29 2.90 6.28
C GLN A 40 39.08 2.35 7.04
N LEU A 41 39.27 1.71 8.19
CA LEU A 41 38.19 1.19 9.02
C LEU A 41 37.24 2.30 9.47
N SER A 42 37.78 3.44 9.94
CA SER A 42 36.98 4.61 10.32
C SER A 42 36.18 5.18 9.15
N ARG A 43 36.75 5.19 7.94
CA ARG A 43 36.02 5.60 6.73
C ARG A 43 34.85 4.67 6.43
N PHE A 44 35.04 3.35 6.51
CA PHE A 44 33.96 2.39 6.29
C PHE A 44 32.90 2.41 7.39
N GLN A 45 33.26 2.76 8.63
CA GLN A 45 32.28 3.02 9.70
C GLN A 45 31.36 4.19 9.36
N LEU A 46 31.91 5.29 8.82
CA LEU A 46 31.11 6.42 8.36
C LEU A 46 30.21 6.05 7.18
N TYR A 47 30.70 5.27 6.22
CA TYR A 47 29.88 4.75 5.13
C TYR A 47 28.76 3.82 5.61
N ALA A 48 29.05 2.95 6.59
CA ALA A 48 28.05 2.08 7.19
C ALA A 48 26.97 2.88 7.93
N ALA A 49 27.34 3.93 8.67
CA ALA A 49 26.38 4.80 9.35
C ALA A 49 25.49 5.55 8.36
N ALA A 50 26.08 6.18 7.34
CA ALA A 50 25.33 6.89 6.31
C ALA A 50 24.40 5.94 5.54
N LYS A 51 24.85 4.72 5.25
CA LYS A 51 24.02 3.73 4.55
C LYS A 51 22.88 3.21 5.43
N ALA A 52 23.12 2.99 6.73
CA ALA A 52 22.06 2.60 7.67
C ALA A 52 20.98 3.68 7.77
N GLU A 53 21.36 4.96 7.80
CA GLU A 53 20.41 6.09 7.77
C GLU A 53 19.59 6.11 6.48
N GLU A 54 20.25 5.99 5.31
CA GLU A 54 19.59 5.88 4.00
C GLU A 54 18.57 4.73 3.95
N MET A 55 18.94 3.54 4.46
CA MET A 55 18.05 2.38 4.51
C MET A 55 16.80 2.64 5.35
N ILE A 56 16.95 3.34 6.49
CA ILE A 56 15.84 3.68 7.38
C ILE A 56 14.91 4.70 6.71
N GLU A 57 15.48 5.73 6.06
CA GLU A 57 14.69 6.72 5.32
C GLU A 57 13.88 6.07 4.19
N GLN A 58 14.53 5.24 3.37
CA GLN A 58 13.90 4.53 2.25
C GLN A 58 12.81 3.56 2.72
N PHE A 59 13.07 2.81 3.80
CA PHE A 59 12.09 1.88 4.37
C PHE A 59 10.78 2.56 4.73
N ASN A 60 10.83 3.79 5.24
CA ASN A 60 9.67 4.58 5.61
C ASN A 60 8.88 5.09 4.39
N THR A 61 9.56 5.41 3.29
CA THR A 61 8.91 5.91 2.07
C THR A 61 8.42 4.80 1.13
N ALA A 62 8.92 3.57 1.28
CA ALA A 62 8.79 2.53 0.27
C ALA A 62 7.36 2.05 -0.03
N GLN A 63 6.40 2.33 0.86
CA GLN A 63 5.00 1.94 0.72
C GLN A 63 4.31 2.61 -0.50
N ALA A 64 4.74 3.82 -0.88
CA ALA A 64 4.06 4.63 -1.89
C ALA A 64 4.39 4.24 -3.34
N ASP A 65 5.43 3.42 -3.57
CA ASP A 65 5.99 3.24 -4.91
C ASP A 65 5.36 2.10 -5.72
N ASN A 66 4.37 1.40 -5.16
CA ASN A 66 3.63 0.34 -5.85
C ASN A 66 2.20 0.77 -6.21
N ALA A 67 2.05 1.95 -6.81
CA ALA A 67 0.75 2.59 -7.04
C ALA A 67 -0.21 1.75 -7.91
N THR A 68 0.30 0.86 -8.76
CA THR A 68 -0.54 -0.02 -9.60
C THR A 68 -0.70 -1.43 -9.06
N ALA A 69 -0.05 -1.78 -7.95
CA ALA A 69 -0.26 -3.09 -7.35
C ALA A 69 -1.70 -3.16 -6.82
N ASP A 70 -2.46 -4.11 -7.35
CA ASP A 70 -3.77 -4.42 -6.79
C ASP A 70 -3.59 -4.88 -5.34
N THR A 71 -4.23 -4.16 -4.43
CA THR A 71 -4.18 -4.38 -2.97
C THR A 71 -5.46 -5.00 -2.43
N GLU A 72 -6.44 -5.13 -3.31
CA GLU A 72 -7.76 -5.64 -3.00
C GLU A 72 -8.09 -6.82 -3.89
N GLY A 73 -8.94 -7.70 -3.41
CA GLY A 73 -9.43 -8.86 -4.14
C GLY A 73 -10.71 -9.35 -3.47
N THR A 74 -11.42 -10.24 -4.14
CA THR A 74 -12.65 -10.80 -3.56
C THR A 74 -12.34 -11.79 -2.45
N ASP A 75 -11.17 -12.45 -2.45
CA ASP A 75 -10.71 -13.32 -1.36
C ASP A 75 -9.29 -12.91 -0.91
N VAL A 76 -8.92 -13.25 0.33
CA VAL A 76 -7.64 -12.82 0.93
C VAL A 76 -6.40 -13.31 0.18
N TRP A 77 -6.48 -14.42 -0.57
CA TRP A 77 -5.38 -15.02 -1.33
C TRP A 77 -5.28 -14.49 -2.77
N GLN A 78 -6.12 -13.54 -3.16
CA GLN A 78 -6.11 -13.00 -4.51
C GLN A 78 -5.04 -11.93 -4.73
N PRO A 79 -4.84 -10.95 -3.83
CA PRO A 79 -3.78 -9.96 -3.95
C PRO A 79 -2.59 -10.34 -3.04
N PRO A 80 -1.48 -10.86 -3.59
CA PRO A 80 -0.30 -11.25 -2.82
C PRO A 80 0.43 -10.04 -2.24
N SER A 81 0.10 -8.83 -2.70
CA SER A 81 0.75 -7.59 -2.29
C SER A 81 0.70 -7.38 -0.77
N SER A 82 -0.43 -7.74 -0.16
CA SER A 82 -0.64 -7.67 1.29
C SER A 82 0.28 -8.58 2.12
N TYR A 83 0.84 -9.66 1.54
CA TYR A 83 1.58 -10.69 2.27
C TYR A 83 3.09 -10.50 2.29
N ARG A 84 3.72 -10.05 1.21
CA ARG A 84 5.19 -9.89 1.20
C ARG A 84 5.62 -8.51 0.74
N SER A 85 5.14 -8.09 -0.42
CA SER A 85 5.62 -6.84 -1.02
C SER A 85 5.28 -5.59 -0.20
N GLN A 86 4.19 -5.63 0.58
CA GLN A 86 3.82 -4.56 1.51
C GLN A 86 4.16 -4.83 2.96
N THR A 87 4.69 -6.01 3.32
CA THR A 87 5.06 -6.28 4.72
C THR A 87 6.12 -5.32 5.19
N TRP A 88 6.05 -4.91 6.46
CA TRP A 88 7.05 -4.09 7.13
C TRP A 88 8.29 -4.91 7.46
N ASP A 89 8.83 -5.62 6.47
CA ASP A 89 10.05 -6.40 6.58
C ASP A 89 11.14 -5.65 5.82
N LEU A 90 12.19 -5.22 6.54
CA LEU A 90 13.20 -4.30 6.02
C LEU A 90 13.76 -4.76 4.67
N ASP A 91 14.27 -5.98 4.60
CA ASP A 91 14.82 -6.56 3.36
C ASP A 91 13.76 -6.85 2.29
N ALA A 92 12.50 -7.08 2.67
CA ALA A 92 11.43 -7.20 1.69
C ALA A 92 11.20 -5.88 0.95
N ARG A 93 11.23 -4.77 1.69
CA ARG A 93 10.87 -3.45 1.18
C ARG A 93 11.98 -2.76 0.43
N ILE A 94 13.16 -2.71 1.03
CA ILE A 94 14.28 -1.94 0.45
C ILE A 94 15.06 -2.76 -0.57
N SER A 95 14.87 -4.09 -0.59
CA SER A 95 15.46 -4.91 -1.65
C SER A 95 14.65 -4.81 -2.94
N SER A 96 14.84 -3.67 -3.60
CA SER A 96 14.33 -3.35 -4.93
C SER A 96 15.42 -2.58 -5.68
N HIS A 97 15.32 -2.52 -6.99
CA HIS A 97 16.24 -1.75 -7.83
C HIS A 97 16.14 -0.22 -7.61
N ARG A 98 15.14 0.25 -6.84
CA ARG A 98 14.91 1.67 -6.55
C ARG A 98 15.49 2.13 -5.21
N TYR A 99 15.52 1.25 -4.19
CA TYR A 99 16.02 1.58 -2.85
C TYR A 99 17.43 1.05 -2.58
N GLY A 100 18.17 0.71 -3.63
CA GLY A 100 19.61 0.65 -3.53
C GLY A 100 20.21 -0.46 -2.67
N MET A 101 19.45 -1.51 -2.35
CA MET A 101 19.92 -2.68 -1.61
C MET A 101 19.69 -3.94 -2.44
N MET A 102 20.78 -4.51 -2.96
CA MET A 102 20.72 -5.65 -3.86
C MET A 102 21.25 -6.89 -3.15
N PRO A 103 20.54 -8.03 -3.21
CA PRO A 103 21.02 -9.26 -2.63
C PRO A 103 22.23 -9.74 -3.44
N LEU A 104 23.32 -9.98 -2.75
CA LEU A 104 24.54 -10.54 -3.31
C LEU A 104 24.24 -11.95 -3.84
N PRO A 105 24.78 -12.34 -5.01
CA PRO A 105 24.67 -13.72 -5.50
C PRO A 105 25.00 -14.73 -4.41
N VAL A 106 24.11 -15.70 -4.18
CA VAL A 106 24.24 -16.66 -3.08
C VAL A 106 25.57 -17.42 -3.14
N ASP A 107 26.01 -17.78 -4.35
CA ASP A 107 27.28 -18.45 -4.57
C ASP A 107 28.49 -17.56 -4.24
N LEU A 108 28.36 -16.24 -4.38
CA LEU A 108 29.39 -15.29 -3.98
C LEU A 108 29.39 -15.11 -2.47
N ALA A 109 28.22 -14.91 -1.86
CA ALA A 109 28.06 -14.75 -0.42
C ALA A 109 28.63 -15.96 0.36
N ARG A 110 28.44 -17.19 -0.15
CA ARG A 110 29.02 -18.42 0.42
C ARG A 110 30.55 -18.48 0.42
N ARG A 111 31.22 -17.66 -0.39
CA ARG A 111 32.69 -17.58 -0.45
C ARG A 111 33.26 -16.56 0.52
N LEU A 112 32.42 -15.81 1.22
CA LEU A 112 32.85 -14.82 2.19
C LEU A 112 32.95 -15.44 3.57
N ASP A 113 34.11 -15.25 4.20
CA ASP A 113 34.34 -15.57 5.60
C ASP A 113 34.05 -14.34 6.47
N SER A 114 33.53 -14.56 7.66
CA SER A 114 33.28 -13.51 8.66
C SER A 114 33.67 -14.00 10.04
N ASP A 115 33.84 -13.07 10.98
CA ASP A 115 34.11 -13.44 12.37
C ASP A 115 32.95 -14.27 12.93
N GLY A 116 33.25 -15.42 13.53
CA GLY A 116 32.24 -16.32 14.06
C GLY A 116 31.37 -17.04 13.01
N ASP A 117 31.71 -16.95 11.72
CA ASP A 117 30.93 -17.54 10.61
C ASP A 117 29.52 -16.94 10.45
N GLU A 118 29.31 -15.72 10.94
CA GLU A 118 28.01 -15.04 10.98
C GLU A 118 27.35 -14.89 9.60
N ILE A 119 28.12 -14.61 8.54
CA ILE A 119 27.61 -14.60 7.16
C ILE A 119 27.02 -15.96 6.77
N GLN A 120 27.71 -17.06 7.07
CA GLN A 120 27.21 -18.39 6.74
C GLN A 120 26.02 -18.78 7.61
N GLN A 121 25.97 -18.31 8.86
CA GLN A 121 24.80 -18.45 9.72
C GLN A 121 23.57 -17.75 9.11
N ILE A 122 23.70 -16.48 8.70
CA ILE A 122 22.62 -15.73 8.03
C ILE A 122 22.11 -16.47 6.79
N LEU A 123 23.04 -16.95 5.94
CA LEU A 123 22.68 -17.73 4.74
C LEU A 123 22.04 -19.08 5.09
N GLY A 124 22.51 -19.74 6.15
CA GLY A 124 21.97 -21.01 6.64
C GLY A 124 20.57 -20.90 7.22
N GLU A 125 20.24 -19.74 7.79
CA GLU A 125 18.90 -19.38 8.27
C GLU A 125 17.97 -18.90 7.14
N GLY A 126 18.47 -18.82 5.89
CA GLY A 126 17.71 -18.41 4.72
C GLY A 126 17.70 -16.91 4.45
N GLY A 127 18.49 -16.12 5.18
CA GLY A 127 18.72 -14.71 4.91
C GLY A 127 19.65 -14.48 3.71
N TYR A 128 19.79 -13.21 3.31
CA TYR A 128 20.72 -12.80 2.26
C TYR A 128 21.77 -11.84 2.80
N ILE A 129 22.90 -11.77 2.09
CA ILE A 129 23.84 -10.67 2.19
C ILE A 129 23.50 -9.68 1.09
N TYR A 130 23.51 -8.40 1.40
CA TYR A 130 23.19 -7.33 0.47
C TYR A 130 24.41 -6.47 0.20
N TYR A 131 24.43 -5.79 -0.93
CA TYR A 131 25.38 -4.74 -1.25
C TYR A 131 24.62 -3.47 -1.66
N SER A 132 25.26 -2.32 -1.48
CA SER A 132 24.68 -1.06 -1.94
C SER A 132 24.75 -1.01 -3.46
N GLN A 133 23.62 -0.66 -4.09
CA GLN A 133 23.64 -0.29 -5.50
C GLN A 133 24.63 0.85 -5.72
N PRO A 134 25.43 0.83 -6.81
CA PRO A 134 26.37 1.91 -7.13
C PRO A 134 25.75 3.32 -7.20
N GLN A 135 24.42 3.41 -7.31
CA GLN A 135 23.67 4.60 -7.73
C GLN A 135 22.54 5.04 -6.78
N ALA A 136 22.43 4.44 -5.59
CA ALA A 136 21.24 4.46 -4.72
C ALA A 136 20.70 5.84 -4.23
N SER A 137 21.28 6.99 -4.58
CA SER A 137 20.99 8.28 -3.92
C SER A 137 20.58 9.45 -4.82
N THR A 138 20.40 9.30 -6.15
CA THR A 138 20.21 10.48 -7.03
C THR A 138 18.76 10.85 -7.40
N GLY A 139 17.74 10.30 -6.74
CA GLY A 139 16.35 10.73 -6.89
C GLY A 139 15.48 9.91 -7.87
N MET A 140 14.18 10.23 -7.88
CA MET A 140 13.06 9.39 -8.36
C MET A 140 12.98 9.07 -9.88
N ALA A 141 14.00 9.34 -10.68
CA ALA A 141 13.97 9.12 -12.13
C ALA A 141 15.18 8.33 -12.63
N GLU A 142 14.98 7.01 -12.81
CA GLU A 142 15.99 6.05 -13.28
C GLU A 142 16.45 6.30 -14.74
N ARG A 143 15.64 6.99 -15.55
CA ARG A 143 15.79 7.06 -17.02
C ARG A 143 17.00 7.85 -17.55
N SER A 144 17.85 8.45 -16.71
CA SER A 144 18.88 9.38 -17.20
C SER A 144 20.17 9.38 -16.39
N MET A 145 20.49 8.27 -15.72
CA MET A 145 21.63 8.24 -14.81
C MET A 145 22.96 8.04 -15.54
N ALA A 146 23.94 8.88 -15.20
CA ALA A 146 25.29 8.82 -15.75
C ALA A 146 26.05 7.59 -15.22
N GLU A 147 26.93 7.04 -16.05
CA GLU A 147 27.95 6.06 -15.63
C GLU A 147 28.67 6.60 -14.38
N ALA A 148 28.71 5.79 -13.32
CA ALA A 148 29.38 6.15 -12.08
C ALA A 148 30.62 5.25 -11.95
N PRO A 149 31.81 5.81 -11.65
CA PRO A 149 32.96 4.98 -11.38
C PRO A 149 32.70 4.14 -10.12
N PRO A 150 33.27 2.91 -10.05
CA PRO A 150 33.15 2.08 -8.86
C PRO A 150 33.54 2.88 -7.61
N ASN A 151 32.66 2.89 -6.62
CA ASN A 151 32.87 3.64 -5.39
C ASN A 151 33.27 2.67 -4.26
N GLU A 152 34.04 3.14 -3.30
CA GLU A 152 34.44 2.30 -2.17
C GLU A 152 33.25 1.79 -1.35
N ALA A 153 32.10 2.48 -1.38
CA ALA A 153 30.89 2.04 -0.70
C ALA A 153 30.33 0.72 -1.27
N GLN A 154 30.66 0.32 -2.50
CA GLN A 154 30.30 -1.00 -3.04
C GLN A 154 31.05 -2.15 -2.36
N LYS A 155 32.18 -1.89 -1.69
CA LYS A 155 32.87 -2.90 -0.87
C LYS A 155 32.14 -3.16 0.45
N LEU A 156 31.18 -2.32 0.80
CA LEU A 156 30.34 -2.50 1.96
C LEU A 156 29.25 -3.53 1.62
N ILE A 157 29.20 -4.58 2.42
CA ILE A 157 28.13 -5.58 2.39
C ILE A 157 27.39 -5.58 3.72
N ILE A 158 26.13 -5.98 3.67
CA ILE A 158 25.17 -5.79 4.74
C ILE A 158 24.45 -7.10 4.97
N GLY A 159 24.40 -7.55 6.21
CA GLY A 159 23.57 -8.68 6.65
C GLY A 159 22.56 -8.17 7.64
N ILE A 160 21.40 -8.82 7.66
CA ILE A 160 20.38 -8.55 8.65
C ILE A 160 20.25 -9.80 9.51
N THR A 161 20.52 -9.65 10.80
CA THR A 161 20.36 -10.73 11.78
C THR A 161 19.10 -10.53 12.60
N GLY A 162 18.61 -11.62 13.18
CA GLY A 162 17.32 -11.68 13.86
C GLY A 162 16.18 -12.01 12.91
N TYR A 163 15.12 -12.60 13.47
CA TYR A 163 13.97 -13.03 12.68
C TYR A 163 13.17 -11.84 12.18
N ALA A 164 12.61 -11.95 10.97
CA ALA A 164 11.60 -11.01 10.49
C ALA A 164 10.39 -11.08 11.43
N GLN A 165 9.98 -9.94 11.97
CA GLN A 165 9.11 -9.92 13.15
C GLN A 165 7.63 -9.75 12.86
N GLN A 166 7.29 -9.76 11.58
CA GLN A 166 6.09 -9.10 11.11
C GLN A 166 5.22 -10.12 10.41
N ASN A 167 4.39 -10.82 11.19
CA ASN A 167 3.13 -11.33 10.68
C ASN A 167 2.08 -10.19 10.57
N ALA A 168 2.48 -8.93 10.84
CA ALA A 168 1.62 -7.76 10.71
C ALA A 168 1.09 -7.65 9.28
N LEU A 169 -0.21 -7.41 9.19
CA LEU A 169 -0.95 -7.19 7.96
C LEU A 169 -1.03 -5.68 7.75
N PRO A 170 -0.23 -5.09 6.82
CA PRO A 170 -0.24 -3.65 6.57
C PRO A 170 -1.60 -3.18 6.04
N ILE A 171 -2.22 -4.04 5.23
CA ILE A 171 -3.45 -3.82 4.50
C ILE A 171 -4.24 -5.13 4.54
N PHE A 172 -5.56 -5.04 4.69
CA PHE A 172 -6.43 -6.20 4.61
C PHE A 172 -6.74 -6.53 3.13
N PRO A 173 -6.35 -7.70 2.60
CA PRO A 173 -6.44 -7.97 1.15
C PRO A 173 -7.85 -7.98 0.55
N MET A 174 -8.91 -8.09 1.36
CA MET A 174 -10.29 -7.96 0.85
C MET A 174 -10.83 -6.54 0.91
N LYS A 175 -10.13 -5.61 1.56
CA LYS A 175 -10.50 -4.19 1.67
C LYS A 175 -9.28 -3.40 2.11
N ASN A 176 -8.73 -2.54 1.26
CA ASN A 176 -7.51 -1.78 1.52
C ASN A 176 -7.75 -0.64 2.53
N TRP A 177 -8.06 -1.02 3.76
CA TRP A 177 -8.40 -0.14 4.84
C TRP A 177 -7.15 0.46 5.50
N PRO A 178 -7.15 1.73 5.92
CA PRO A 178 -8.26 2.70 5.88
C PRO A 178 -8.51 3.33 4.52
N TYR A 179 -9.79 3.47 4.16
CA TYR A 179 -10.19 4.41 3.12
C TYR A 179 -10.30 5.80 3.70
N PHE A 180 -9.67 6.76 3.04
CA PHE A 180 -9.78 8.17 3.38
C PHE A 180 -10.74 8.90 2.43
N ALA A 181 -11.51 9.81 2.98
CA ALA A 181 -12.34 10.73 2.22
C ALA A 181 -12.20 12.14 2.79
N ASN A 182 -12.32 13.16 1.93
CA ASN A 182 -12.48 14.53 2.42
C ASN A 182 -13.70 14.62 3.33
N PHE A 183 -13.66 15.46 4.35
CA PHE A 183 -14.81 15.75 5.17
C PHE A 183 -15.28 17.19 4.97
N PRO A 184 -16.55 17.41 4.62
CA PRO A 184 -17.55 16.41 4.28
C PRO A 184 -17.32 15.87 2.86
N SER A 185 -17.65 14.59 2.62
CA SER A 185 -17.65 13.98 1.27
C SER A 185 -19.07 13.62 0.83
N PRO A 186 -19.32 13.52 -0.49
CA PRO A 186 -20.49 12.83 -0.99
C PRO A 186 -20.45 11.33 -0.67
N PRO A 187 -21.53 10.58 -0.97
CA PRO A 187 -21.46 9.13 -1.12
C PRO A 187 -20.30 8.74 -2.05
N LEU A 188 -19.42 7.89 -1.54
CA LEU A 188 -18.25 7.46 -2.29
C LEU A 188 -18.68 6.52 -3.40
N HIS A 189 -18.23 6.83 -4.61
CA HIS A 189 -18.49 6.05 -5.80
C HIS A 189 -17.22 5.94 -6.62
N PHE A 190 -17.08 4.84 -7.33
CA PHE A 190 -15.94 4.59 -8.21
C PHE A 190 -16.44 4.21 -9.59
N VAL A 191 -15.64 4.61 -10.57
CA VAL A 191 -15.81 4.17 -11.96
C VAL A 191 -15.06 2.86 -12.10
N HIS A 192 -15.80 1.80 -12.35
CA HIS A 192 -15.28 0.47 -12.66
C HIS A 192 -15.36 0.22 -14.16
N MET A 193 -14.51 -0.68 -14.66
CA MET A 193 -14.72 -1.27 -15.98
C MET A 193 -15.89 -2.27 -15.93
N SER A 194 -16.37 -2.73 -17.08
CA SER A 194 -17.46 -3.70 -17.22
C SER A 194 -17.09 -5.07 -16.67
N ASP A 195 -17.13 -5.21 -15.36
CA ASP A 195 -16.75 -6.43 -14.70
C ASP A 195 -17.97 -7.28 -14.30
N PRO A 196 -18.15 -8.49 -14.87
CA PRO A 196 -19.12 -9.52 -14.47
C PRO A 196 -19.31 -9.86 -12.99
N TRP A 197 -18.44 -9.44 -12.07
CA TRP A 197 -18.73 -9.58 -10.63
C TRP A 197 -19.60 -8.43 -10.11
N LEU A 198 -19.68 -7.32 -10.85
CA LEU A 198 -20.73 -6.34 -10.67
C LEU A 198 -22.07 -6.96 -11.10
N PRO A 199 -23.18 -6.63 -10.43
CA PRO A 199 -24.51 -7.05 -10.82
C PRO A 199 -24.72 -6.79 -12.30
N THR A 200 -25.26 -7.77 -13.03
CA THR A 200 -25.48 -7.65 -14.48
C THR A 200 -26.72 -6.81 -14.81
N GLN A 201 -27.64 -6.64 -13.86
CA GLN A 201 -28.88 -5.87 -14.06
C GLN A 201 -29.32 -5.11 -12.80
N ALA A 202 -29.77 -3.87 -13.02
CA ALA A 202 -30.55 -3.10 -12.06
C ALA A 202 -31.97 -3.66 -12.05
N ASN A 203 -32.39 -4.28 -10.95
CA ASN A 203 -33.78 -4.74 -10.81
C ASN A 203 -34.63 -3.57 -10.31
N ALA A 204 -35.83 -3.38 -10.89
CA ALA A 204 -36.79 -2.39 -10.40
C ALA A 204 -37.31 -2.76 -9.00
N GLY A 205 -37.61 -1.78 -8.14
CA GLY A 205 -38.17 -1.96 -6.79
C GLY A 205 -37.34 -1.33 -5.68
N SER A 206 -37.51 -1.80 -4.43
CA SER A 206 -36.73 -1.36 -3.25
C SER A 206 -35.22 -1.63 -3.35
N ASP A 207 -34.81 -2.42 -4.34
CA ASP A 207 -33.44 -2.82 -4.65
C ASP A 207 -32.90 -2.05 -5.86
N TYR A 208 -33.07 -0.72 -5.85
CA TYR A 208 -32.59 0.15 -6.92
C TYR A 208 -31.06 0.15 -6.93
N PHE A 209 -30.45 -0.41 -7.97
CA PHE A 209 -29.02 -0.28 -8.25
C PHE A 209 -28.86 0.60 -9.47
N VAL A 210 -28.03 1.63 -9.39
CA VAL A 210 -27.80 2.44 -10.58
C VAL A 210 -26.50 2.05 -11.24
N HIS A 211 -26.64 1.50 -12.44
CA HIS A 211 -25.55 1.29 -13.37
C HIS A 211 -25.50 2.51 -14.26
N TYR A 212 -24.51 3.37 -14.07
CA TYR A 212 -24.28 4.47 -14.99
C TYR A 212 -23.20 4.09 -15.98
N ARG A 213 -23.61 3.90 -17.23
CA ARG A 213 -22.74 3.55 -18.35
C ARG A 213 -22.02 4.79 -18.83
N TYR A 214 -20.75 4.99 -18.51
CA TYR A 214 -20.00 6.15 -19.00
C TYR A 214 -19.83 6.07 -20.54
N PRO A 215 -20.25 7.09 -21.31
CA PRO A 215 -20.09 7.12 -22.76
C PRO A 215 -18.67 7.58 -23.09
N ARG A 216 -17.68 6.70 -22.94
CA ARG A 216 -16.36 6.87 -23.56
C ARG A 216 -16.10 5.69 -24.49
N ASP A 217 -15.51 6.00 -25.65
CA ASP A 217 -15.11 5.12 -26.74
C ASP A 217 -14.98 3.63 -26.36
N ASN A 218 -15.79 2.76 -26.97
CA ASN A 218 -15.71 1.28 -26.99
C ASN A 218 -15.59 0.51 -25.65
N TYR A 219 -15.49 1.17 -24.50
CA TYR A 219 -15.38 0.55 -23.17
C TYR A 219 -16.62 0.86 -22.34
N GLU A 220 -17.32 -0.18 -21.89
CA GLU A 220 -18.41 -0.03 -20.93
C GLU A 220 -17.80 0.22 -19.55
N SER A 221 -17.79 1.48 -19.09
CA SER A 221 -17.43 1.79 -17.69
C SER A 221 -18.70 2.00 -16.89
N PHE A 222 -18.73 1.49 -15.66
CA PHE A 222 -19.87 1.55 -14.75
C PHE A 222 -19.50 2.34 -13.51
N THR A 223 -20.33 3.31 -13.14
CA THR A 223 -20.20 3.95 -11.82
C THR A 223 -21.02 3.20 -10.79
N TYR A 224 -20.40 2.86 -9.66
CA TYR A 224 -21.05 2.19 -8.53
C TYR A 224 -20.80 2.95 -7.24
N CYS A 225 -21.85 3.16 -6.44
CA CYS A 225 -21.69 3.59 -5.06
C CYS A 225 -21.54 2.36 -4.17
N TRP A 226 -20.31 2.08 -3.75
CA TRP A 226 -20.02 0.94 -2.90
C TRP A 226 -20.61 1.07 -1.50
N GLU A 227 -20.96 2.27 -1.08
CA GLU A 227 -21.63 2.48 0.20
C GLU A 227 -23.14 2.15 0.12
N THR A 228 -23.79 2.24 -1.06
CA THR A 228 -25.24 1.96 -1.23
C THR A 228 -25.56 0.53 -1.63
N ALA A 229 -24.51 -0.24 -1.88
CA ALA A 229 -24.51 -1.58 -2.36
C ALA A 229 -25.38 -2.57 -1.56
N ARG A 230 -26.51 -2.98 -2.14
CA ARG A 230 -27.08 -4.30 -1.87
C ARG A 230 -26.44 -5.35 -2.79
N VAL A 231 -26.79 -6.60 -2.61
CA VAL A 231 -26.45 -7.64 -3.58
C VAL A 231 -27.76 -8.30 -4.02
N PRO A 232 -28.07 -8.36 -5.33
CA PRO A 232 -29.28 -8.99 -5.81
C PRO A 232 -29.39 -10.44 -5.32
N GLY A 233 -30.54 -10.80 -4.76
CA GLY A 233 -30.83 -12.16 -4.28
C GLY A 233 -30.43 -12.45 -2.83
N LEU A 234 -29.80 -11.51 -2.11
CA LEU A 234 -29.64 -11.63 -0.67
C LEU A 234 -30.86 -11.03 0.06
N SER A 235 -31.45 -11.80 0.97
CA SER A 235 -32.58 -11.36 1.79
C SER A 235 -32.18 -10.38 2.91
N GLN A 236 -30.88 -10.25 3.19
CA GLN A 236 -30.32 -9.36 4.20
C GLN A 236 -29.35 -8.37 3.54
N PRO A 237 -29.33 -7.09 3.98
CA PRO A 237 -28.29 -6.14 3.59
C PRO A 237 -26.90 -6.67 3.92
N ILE A 238 -25.90 -6.26 3.13
CA ILE A 238 -24.51 -6.60 3.43
C ILE A 238 -24.12 -5.83 4.70
N PRO A 239 -23.47 -6.46 5.69
CA PRO A 239 -23.06 -5.76 6.89
C PRO A 239 -22.11 -4.59 6.58
N GLY A 240 -22.43 -3.41 7.13
CA GLY A 240 -21.76 -2.16 6.78
C GLY A 240 -22.29 -1.45 5.52
N THR A 241 -23.34 -1.97 4.87
CA THR A 241 -24.11 -1.24 3.85
C THR A 241 -25.51 -0.93 4.35
N ASP A 242 -26.06 0.17 3.86
CA ASP A 242 -27.38 0.65 4.28
C ASP A 242 -28.28 0.85 3.06
N PRO A 243 -29.41 0.10 2.97
CA PRO A 243 -30.35 0.21 1.85
C PRO A 243 -30.88 1.61 1.59
N ASP A 244 -31.01 2.42 2.64
CA ASP A 244 -31.54 3.78 2.53
C ASP A 244 -30.51 4.73 1.91
N MET A 245 -29.23 4.36 1.86
CA MET A 245 -28.20 5.20 1.22
C MET A 245 -28.44 5.40 -0.25
N GLN A 246 -29.06 4.41 -0.91
CA GLN A 246 -29.43 4.55 -2.31
C GLN A 246 -30.26 5.81 -2.54
N LYS A 247 -31.11 6.20 -1.57
CA LYS A 247 -31.90 7.43 -1.63
C LYS A 247 -31.05 8.70 -1.62
N VAL A 248 -29.91 8.66 -0.94
CA VAL A 248 -28.96 9.78 -0.87
C VAL A 248 -28.07 9.82 -2.11
N PHE A 249 -27.82 8.68 -2.75
CA PHE A 249 -27.00 8.60 -3.95
C PHE A 249 -27.82 8.93 -5.21
N ASP A 250 -28.86 8.16 -5.51
CA ASP A 250 -29.83 8.40 -6.58
C ASP A 250 -31.14 7.64 -6.35
N TRP A 251 -32.24 8.36 -6.35
CA TRP A 251 -33.57 7.77 -6.20
C TRP A 251 -34.64 8.46 -7.06
N PRO A 252 -35.29 7.70 -7.97
CA PRO A 252 -36.44 8.18 -8.72
C PRO A 252 -37.72 8.08 -7.87
N GLU A 253 -38.50 9.15 -7.83
CA GLU A 253 -39.78 9.21 -7.12
C GLU A 253 -40.79 10.08 -7.90
N GLY A 254 -42.07 9.69 -7.91
CA GLY A 254 -43.18 10.49 -8.46
C GLY A 254 -43.52 10.27 -9.94
N SER A 255 -44.49 11.06 -10.43
CA SER A 255 -44.92 11.14 -11.83
C SER A 255 -45.21 12.61 -12.20
N PRO A 256 -44.42 13.27 -13.09
CA PRO A 256 -43.24 12.76 -13.76
C PRO A 256 -42.14 12.33 -12.78
N VAL A 257 -41.22 11.47 -13.23
CA VAL A 257 -40.18 10.90 -12.37
C VAL A 257 -39.20 12.00 -12.00
N VAL A 258 -39.04 12.25 -10.70
CA VAL A 258 -38.07 13.20 -10.15
C VAL A 258 -36.95 12.43 -9.46
N HIS A 259 -35.72 12.70 -9.86
CA HIS A 259 -34.54 12.12 -9.23
C HIS A 259 -34.03 12.97 -8.06
N TYR A 260 -33.76 12.30 -6.94
CA TYR A 260 -33.19 12.87 -5.71
C TYR A 260 -31.80 12.28 -5.44
N GLY A 261 -30.96 13.00 -4.71
CA GLY A 261 -29.65 12.51 -4.26
C GLY A 261 -28.45 13.23 -4.89
N TYR A 262 -27.25 12.77 -4.51
CA TYR A 262 -25.97 13.34 -4.91
C TYR A 262 -25.72 13.21 -6.40
N PHE A 263 -25.98 12.03 -6.97
CA PHE A 263 -25.58 11.72 -8.33
C PHE A 263 -26.36 12.52 -9.37
N PRO A 264 -27.70 12.66 -9.29
CA PRO A 264 -28.45 13.58 -10.16
C PRO A 264 -27.96 15.02 -10.04
N TYR A 265 -27.58 15.45 -8.84
CA TYR A 265 -27.01 16.79 -8.61
C TYR A 265 -25.64 16.98 -9.26
N ALA A 266 -24.70 16.06 -9.05
CA ALA A 266 -23.31 16.21 -9.47
C ALA A 266 -23.09 15.83 -10.94
N CYS A 267 -23.87 14.89 -11.48
CA CYS A 267 -23.60 14.24 -12.75
C CYS A 267 -24.75 14.29 -13.77
N GLY A 268 -25.85 14.99 -13.49
CA GLY A 268 -27.11 14.93 -14.27
C GLY A 268 -26.97 15.02 -15.79
N ARG A 269 -26.08 15.89 -16.32
CA ARG A 269 -25.93 16.12 -17.78
C ARG A 269 -24.66 15.57 -18.42
N GLN A 270 -23.67 15.12 -17.64
CA GLN A 270 -22.39 14.65 -18.18
C GLN A 270 -22.51 13.34 -18.97
N TRP A 271 -23.71 12.74 -18.95
CA TRP A 271 -24.04 11.49 -19.60
C TRP A 271 -24.69 11.62 -20.98
N ASP A 272 -25.07 12.83 -21.40
CA ASP A 272 -25.65 13.12 -22.72
C ASP A 272 -24.56 13.57 -23.72
N HIS A 273 -23.58 12.70 -23.99
CA HIS A 273 -22.48 12.97 -24.92
C HIS A 273 -22.92 12.91 -26.41
N GLY A 274 -24.17 13.26 -26.72
CA GLY A 274 -24.75 13.20 -28.07
C GLY A 274 -25.08 11.77 -28.56
N ASP A 275 -24.91 10.76 -27.71
CA ASP A 275 -25.44 9.42 -27.95
C ASP A 275 -26.94 9.44 -27.64
N LYS A 276 -27.80 9.31 -28.66
CA LYS A 276 -29.27 9.31 -28.52
C LYS A 276 -29.83 8.13 -27.73
N ARG A 277 -28.98 7.31 -27.11
CA ARG A 277 -29.37 6.24 -26.20
C ARG A 277 -29.67 6.88 -24.85
N ALA A 278 -30.94 6.82 -24.45
CA ALA A 278 -31.38 7.33 -23.16
C ALA A 278 -30.42 6.89 -22.04
N THR A 279 -29.92 7.87 -21.29
CA THR A 279 -29.30 7.59 -20.00
C THR A 279 -30.34 6.89 -19.12
N LYS A 280 -29.94 6.10 -18.12
CA LYS A 280 -30.93 5.46 -17.23
C LYS A 280 -31.73 6.47 -16.37
N LEU A 281 -31.39 7.76 -16.43
CA LEU A 281 -32.16 8.86 -15.83
C LEU A 281 -33.35 9.31 -16.71
N GLY A 282 -33.50 8.77 -17.93
CA GLY A 282 -34.60 9.07 -18.86
C GLY A 282 -34.33 10.29 -19.76
N ASN A 283 -35.20 10.56 -20.75
CA ASN A 283 -35.11 11.71 -21.67
C ASN A 283 -35.47 13.07 -21.02
N GLU A 284 -35.74 13.07 -19.71
CA GLU A 284 -36.04 14.26 -18.91
C GLU A 284 -34.79 14.64 -18.10
N ASP A 285 -33.63 14.57 -18.76
CA ASP A 285 -32.29 14.65 -18.18
C ASP A 285 -32.20 15.76 -17.14
N GLY A 286 -31.70 15.40 -15.95
CA GLY A 286 -31.37 16.37 -14.93
C GLY A 286 -30.51 17.47 -15.54
N ASP A 287 -30.98 18.72 -15.40
CA ASP A 287 -30.20 19.90 -15.73
C ASP A 287 -28.80 19.78 -15.10
N HIS A 288 -27.80 20.49 -15.65
CA HIS A 288 -26.50 20.67 -14.97
C HIS A 288 -26.70 20.90 -13.46
N PRO A 289 -25.70 20.60 -12.59
CA PRO A 289 -25.77 21.01 -11.19
C PRO A 289 -26.43 22.38 -11.10
N ASN A 290 -27.53 22.47 -10.34
CA ASN A 290 -28.38 23.66 -10.30
C ASN A 290 -29.07 23.78 -8.94
N ARG A 291 -29.79 24.89 -8.74
CA ARG A 291 -30.49 25.22 -7.49
C ARG A 291 -31.53 24.18 -7.08
N GLU A 292 -32.30 23.64 -8.03
CA GLU A 292 -33.33 22.65 -7.73
C GLU A 292 -32.70 21.30 -7.39
N ALA A 293 -31.69 20.87 -8.17
CA ALA A 293 -30.99 19.61 -7.94
C ALA A 293 -30.25 19.61 -6.59
N VAL A 294 -29.62 20.72 -6.18
CA VAL A 294 -28.99 20.81 -4.85
C VAL A 294 -30.02 20.78 -3.73
N ILE A 295 -31.21 21.38 -3.90
CA ILE A 295 -32.31 21.25 -2.93
C ILE A 295 -32.73 19.78 -2.80
N ARG A 296 -32.91 19.06 -3.92
CA ARG A 296 -33.27 17.64 -3.92
C ARG A 296 -32.20 16.77 -3.25
N TYR A 297 -30.92 17.11 -3.44
CA TYR A 297 -29.83 16.42 -2.74
C TYR A 297 -29.90 16.65 -1.22
N VAL A 298 -30.11 17.89 -0.79
CA VAL A 298 -30.28 18.23 0.64
C VAL A 298 -31.51 17.53 1.22
N GLN A 299 -32.62 17.49 0.49
CA GLN A 299 -33.84 16.76 0.88
C GLN A 299 -33.57 15.28 1.13
N ALA A 300 -32.85 14.62 0.21
CA ALA A 300 -32.46 13.23 0.36
C ALA A 300 -31.54 13.00 1.58
N ALA A 301 -30.56 13.88 1.78
CA ALA A 301 -29.65 13.79 2.92
C ALA A 301 -30.37 14.00 4.26
N LEU A 302 -31.29 14.97 4.35
CA LEU A 302 -32.14 15.20 5.52
C LEU A 302 -33.08 14.02 5.78
N TRP A 303 -33.70 13.47 4.72
CA TRP A 303 -34.54 12.28 4.81
C TRP A 303 -33.74 11.10 5.39
N TYR A 304 -32.53 10.86 4.88
CA TYR A 304 -31.67 9.77 5.36
C TYR A 304 -31.26 9.99 6.82
N CYS A 305 -30.85 11.22 7.17
CA CYS A 305 -30.56 11.54 8.56
C CYS A 305 -31.76 11.26 9.45
N GLN A 306 -32.98 11.63 9.06
CA GLN A 306 -34.19 11.28 9.82
C GLN A 306 -34.35 9.76 9.96
N GLN A 307 -34.22 8.96 8.88
CA GLN A 307 -34.36 7.51 8.99
C GLN A 307 -33.35 6.88 9.95
N LYS A 308 -32.11 7.38 10.00
CA LYS A 308 -31.04 6.86 10.90
C LYS A 308 -31.09 7.46 12.30
N SER A 309 -31.78 8.58 12.46
CA SER A 309 -32.01 9.27 13.72
C SER A 309 -33.26 8.78 14.47
N LEU A 310 -34.13 8.00 13.83
CA LEU A 310 -35.37 7.51 14.44
C LEU A 310 -35.24 6.13 15.11
N VAL A 311 -34.04 5.54 15.18
CA VAL A 311 -33.81 4.44 16.12
C VAL A 311 -33.86 5.03 17.53
N ALA A 312 -34.70 4.45 18.40
CA ALA A 312 -34.88 4.91 19.77
C ALA A 312 -33.52 5.20 20.43
N GLY A 313 -33.31 6.48 20.77
CA GLY A 313 -32.11 6.93 21.45
C GLY A 313 -30.94 7.35 20.56
N SER A 314 -31.10 7.69 19.27
CA SER A 314 -30.03 8.34 18.47
C SER A 314 -29.50 9.67 19.07
N GLY A 315 -30.28 10.31 19.94
CA GLY A 315 -29.97 11.63 20.51
C GLY A 315 -30.28 12.80 19.55
N ILE A 316 -30.71 12.53 18.32
CA ILE A 316 -31.12 13.55 17.36
C ILE A 316 -32.59 13.90 17.59
N THR A 317 -32.81 15.03 18.26
CA THR A 317 -34.14 15.59 18.59
C THR A 317 -34.63 16.54 17.51
N SER A 318 -35.89 16.96 17.55
CA SER A 318 -36.41 17.99 16.63
C SER A 318 -35.61 19.30 16.66
N THR A 319 -34.96 19.61 17.78
CA THR A 319 -34.08 20.78 17.94
C THR A 319 -32.76 20.65 17.16
N PHE A 320 -32.30 19.44 16.85
CA PHE A 320 -31.09 19.22 16.04
C PHE A 320 -31.24 19.86 14.64
N TRP A 321 -32.46 19.84 14.10
CA TRP A 321 -32.74 20.40 12.77
C TRP A 321 -32.85 21.92 12.79
N THR A 322 -33.22 22.52 13.91
CA THR A 322 -33.72 23.90 13.91
C THR A 322 -32.83 24.89 14.67
N ASP A 323 -31.88 24.42 15.47
CA ASP A 323 -31.04 25.29 16.30
C ASP A 323 -29.54 24.88 16.27
N PRO A 324 -28.68 25.65 15.56
CA PRO A 324 -27.24 25.41 15.53
C PRO A 324 -26.52 25.74 16.86
N HIS A 325 -27.17 26.42 17.80
CA HIS A 325 -26.58 26.92 19.04
C HIS A 325 -26.93 26.07 20.26
N THR A 326 -28.10 25.43 20.29
CA THR A 326 -28.52 24.58 21.43
C THR A 326 -28.45 23.08 21.16
N GLY A 327 -28.15 22.67 19.93
CA GLY A 327 -27.99 21.26 19.59
C GLY A 327 -26.81 20.62 20.32
N ASN A 328 -27.09 19.66 21.19
CA ASN A 328 -26.07 18.76 21.71
C ASN A 328 -25.40 18.06 20.51
N ILE A 329 -24.07 17.92 20.57
CA ILE A 329 -23.33 17.08 19.63
C ILE A 329 -24.05 15.73 19.60
N PRO A 330 -24.34 15.14 18.43
CA PRO A 330 -24.67 13.73 18.37
C PRO A 330 -23.45 13.00 18.93
N THR A 331 -23.44 12.75 20.23
CA THR A 331 -22.56 11.74 20.81
C THR A 331 -23.20 10.42 20.51
N PHE A 332 -22.40 9.37 20.40
CA PHE A 332 -22.93 8.03 20.49
C PHE A 332 -23.60 7.88 21.86
N SER A 333 -24.91 8.07 21.90
CA SER A 333 -25.72 7.86 23.08
C SER A 333 -25.52 6.42 23.56
N GLY A 334 -25.79 6.16 24.85
CA GLY A 334 -25.75 4.80 25.38
C GLY A 334 -26.78 3.85 24.74
N THR A 335 -27.74 4.39 23.99
CA THR A 335 -28.89 3.67 23.43
C THR A 335 -28.71 3.23 21.99
N THR A 336 -27.86 3.88 21.18
CA THR A 336 -27.58 3.39 19.82
C THR A 336 -26.67 2.17 19.89
N PRO A 337 -27.09 1.01 19.34
CA PRO A 337 -26.24 -0.16 19.28
C PRO A 337 -24.93 0.15 18.56
N ASP A 338 -23.85 -0.36 19.14
CA ASP A 338 -22.48 -0.17 18.68
C ASP A 338 -22.28 -0.46 17.17
N HIS A 339 -22.98 -1.46 16.63
CA HIS A 339 -22.91 -1.86 15.22
C HIS A 339 -23.71 -0.96 14.25
N GLN A 340 -24.46 0.02 14.75
CA GLN A 340 -25.26 0.98 13.96
C GLN A 340 -24.71 2.40 14.01
N LYS A 341 -23.70 2.66 14.86
CA LYS A 341 -23.11 3.99 15.06
C LYS A 341 -22.53 4.58 13.78
N TRP A 342 -22.03 3.74 12.88
CA TRP A 342 -21.53 4.15 11.57
C TRP A 342 -22.59 4.85 10.71
N MET A 343 -23.86 4.45 10.79
CA MET A 343 -24.95 5.04 10.02
C MET A 343 -25.16 6.52 10.38
N GLN A 344 -25.00 6.87 11.66
CA GLN A 344 -25.07 8.27 12.13
C GLN A 344 -23.94 9.12 11.55
N VAL A 345 -22.73 8.56 11.49
CA VAL A 345 -21.57 9.25 10.92
C VAL A 345 -21.80 9.51 9.43
N GLN A 346 -22.25 8.51 8.68
CA GLN A 346 -22.55 8.67 7.25
C GLN A 346 -23.67 9.68 7.00
N ALA A 347 -24.74 9.61 7.80
CA ALA A 347 -25.85 10.56 7.73
C ALA A 347 -25.36 12.00 7.88
N MET A 348 -24.59 12.27 8.94
CA MET A 348 -24.02 13.59 9.18
C MET A 348 -23.03 14.03 8.10
N ARG A 349 -22.21 13.11 7.59
CA ARG A 349 -21.28 13.37 6.48
C ARG A 349 -22.04 13.83 5.24
N PHE A 350 -23.09 13.10 4.83
CA PHE A 350 -23.87 13.43 3.64
C PHE A 350 -24.68 14.71 3.79
N LEU A 351 -25.29 14.93 4.96
CA LEU A 351 -26.00 16.18 5.23
C LEU A 351 -25.04 17.37 5.21
N SER A 352 -23.88 17.25 5.86
CA SER A 352 -22.87 18.29 5.81
C SER A 352 -22.40 18.56 4.39
N HIS A 353 -22.16 17.52 3.57
CA HIS A 353 -21.76 17.69 2.18
C HIS A 353 -22.86 18.39 1.36
N ALA A 354 -24.09 17.87 1.41
CA ALA A 354 -25.23 18.43 0.68
C ALA A 354 -25.52 19.88 1.07
N ALA A 355 -25.47 20.20 2.37
CA ALA A 355 -25.66 21.55 2.87
C ALA A 355 -24.53 22.49 2.40
N THR A 356 -23.28 22.03 2.42
CA THR A 356 -22.14 22.79 1.86
C THR A 356 -22.32 23.06 0.36
N CYS A 357 -22.88 22.12 -0.41
CA CYS A 357 -23.15 22.36 -1.84
C CYS A 357 -24.06 23.58 -2.09
N LEU A 358 -24.92 23.98 -1.14
CA LEU A 358 -25.74 25.19 -1.27
C LEU A 358 -24.88 26.46 -1.44
N THR A 359 -23.66 26.49 -0.91
CA THR A 359 -22.77 27.67 -1.03
C THR A 359 -22.31 27.94 -2.46
N SER A 360 -22.41 26.94 -3.35
CA SER A 360 -22.14 27.12 -4.78
C SER A 360 -23.28 27.83 -5.52
N TRP A 361 -24.49 27.84 -4.95
CA TRP A 361 -25.73 28.26 -5.62
C TRP A 361 -26.40 29.49 -5.02
N TYR A 362 -26.14 29.73 -3.74
CA TYR A 362 -26.75 30.77 -2.93
C TYR A 362 -25.65 31.64 -2.31
N PRO A 363 -25.69 32.97 -2.51
CA PRO A 363 -24.73 33.86 -1.89
C PRO A 363 -24.95 33.94 -0.38
N LEU A 364 -23.96 34.46 0.35
CA LEU A 364 -24.12 34.73 1.78
C LEU A 364 -25.21 35.79 2.02
N ASN A 365 -25.19 36.87 1.23
CA ASN A 365 -26.18 37.95 1.26
C ASN A 365 -26.72 38.13 -0.16
N ALA A 366 -28.03 38.03 -0.38
CA ALA A 366 -28.64 38.32 -1.67
C ALA A 366 -29.32 39.69 -1.71
N THR A 367 -29.54 40.16 -2.92
CA THR A 367 -30.50 41.24 -3.20
C THR A 367 -31.92 40.74 -2.96
N ALA A 368 -32.85 41.62 -2.58
CA ALA A 368 -34.24 41.27 -2.24
C ALA A 368 -34.91 40.35 -3.28
N GLY A 369 -35.54 39.27 -2.82
CA GLY A 369 -36.32 38.34 -3.66
C GLY A 369 -35.60 37.05 -4.09
N VAL A 370 -34.35 36.84 -3.66
CA VAL A 370 -33.63 35.57 -3.84
C VAL A 370 -33.27 35.02 -2.46
N ASP A 371 -33.50 33.73 -2.22
CA ASP A 371 -33.03 33.06 -1.01
C ASP A 371 -31.50 33.23 -0.86
N ASP A 372 -31.04 33.49 0.36
CA ASP A 372 -29.62 33.56 0.69
C ASP A 372 -29.28 32.74 1.93
N LEU A 373 -27.99 32.58 2.19
CA LEU A 373 -27.54 31.80 3.34
C LEU A 373 -27.63 32.56 4.67
N THR A 374 -27.91 33.86 4.67
CA THR A 374 -28.11 34.64 5.91
C THR A 374 -29.51 34.42 6.47
N THR A 375 -30.52 34.51 5.62
CA THR A 375 -31.93 34.29 5.95
C THR A 375 -32.34 32.82 5.86
N GLY A 376 -31.59 32.05 5.07
CA GLY A 376 -31.69 30.60 4.94
C GLY A 376 -32.46 30.16 3.70
N VAL A 377 -31.90 29.19 3.00
CA VAL A 377 -32.48 28.58 1.80
C VAL A 377 -33.60 27.63 2.22
N ARG A 378 -34.79 27.79 1.62
CA ARG A 378 -35.94 26.93 1.94
C ARG A 378 -35.75 25.54 1.36
N ILE A 379 -35.81 24.52 2.22
CA ILE A 379 -35.78 23.10 1.86
C ILE A 379 -37.13 22.48 2.20
N PRO A 380 -38.00 22.23 1.20
CA PRO A 380 -39.32 21.64 1.43
C PRO A 380 -39.22 20.21 1.99
N ALA A 381 -40.24 19.79 2.74
CA ALA A 381 -40.37 18.39 3.14
C ALA A 381 -40.48 17.46 1.91
N VAL A 382 -39.96 16.25 2.04
CA VAL A 382 -40.00 15.22 0.99
C VAL A 382 -40.51 13.90 1.54
N VAL A 383 -41.17 13.10 0.70
CA VAL A 383 -41.49 11.70 0.96
C VAL A 383 -40.70 10.88 -0.05
N LEU A 384 -39.83 10.00 0.44
CA LEU A 384 -39.05 9.08 -0.40
C LEU A 384 -39.35 7.65 0.05
N ASP A 385 -39.57 6.74 -0.89
CA ASP A 385 -39.88 5.32 -0.63
C ASP A 385 -41.11 5.17 0.30
N GLY A 386 -42.12 6.04 0.10
CA GLY A 386 -43.32 6.11 0.93
C GLY A 386 -43.11 6.56 2.38
N ARG A 387 -41.88 6.93 2.78
CA ARG A 387 -41.56 7.37 4.15
C ARG A 387 -41.36 8.89 4.20
N PRO A 388 -41.96 9.58 5.19
CA PRO A 388 -41.75 11.02 5.35
C PRO A 388 -40.31 11.30 5.78
N GLY A 389 -39.72 12.32 5.17
CA GLY A 389 -38.44 12.91 5.56
C GLY A 389 -38.59 14.00 6.61
N ALA A 390 -37.54 14.82 6.75
CA ALA A 390 -37.53 15.98 7.64
C ALA A 390 -38.65 16.97 7.31
N PRO A 391 -39.21 17.66 8.32
CA PRO A 391 -40.09 18.78 8.06
C PRO A 391 -39.36 19.86 7.25
N GLU A 392 -40.14 20.76 6.65
CA GLU A 392 -39.57 21.91 5.96
C GLU A 392 -38.63 22.70 6.89
N ILE A 393 -37.47 23.06 6.36
CA ILE A 393 -36.39 23.72 7.10
C ILE A 393 -35.75 24.81 6.24
N ARG A 394 -35.24 25.88 6.88
CA ARG A 394 -34.37 26.86 6.24
C ARG A 394 -32.92 26.59 6.62
N ILE A 395 -32.06 26.35 5.63
CA ILE A 395 -30.62 26.12 5.87
C ILE A 395 -29.87 27.44 5.70
N THR A 396 -29.31 27.92 6.80
CA THR A 396 -28.44 29.12 6.87
C THR A 396 -26.96 28.75 6.79
N ASN A 397 -26.09 29.74 6.64
CA ASN A 397 -24.63 29.57 6.71
C ASN A 397 -24.19 28.99 8.06
N ASP A 398 -24.82 29.44 9.16
CA ASP A 398 -24.53 28.94 10.50
C ASP A 398 -24.93 27.46 10.65
N LEU A 399 -26.05 27.04 10.06
CA LEU A 399 -26.42 25.63 10.01
C LEU A 399 -25.46 24.79 9.17
N ILE A 400 -24.96 25.30 8.04
CA ILE A 400 -23.94 24.62 7.22
C ILE A 400 -22.67 24.40 8.05
N ARG A 401 -22.16 25.44 8.70
CA ARG A 401 -20.98 25.36 9.59
C ARG A 401 -21.22 24.39 10.74
N TYR A 402 -22.39 24.46 11.36
CA TYR A 402 -22.79 23.55 12.43
C TYR A 402 -22.77 22.09 11.97
N TYR A 403 -23.43 21.75 10.85
CA TYR A 403 -23.43 20.39 10.30
C TYR A 403 -22.02 19.88 10.00
N HIS A 404 -21.17 20.76 9.44
CA HIS A 404 -19.77 20.46 9.18
C HIS A 404 -18.98 20.14 10.45
N GLU A 405 -18.93 21.08 11.40
CA GLU A 405 -18.14 20.92 12.62
C GLU A 405 -18.61 19.75 13.48
N ARG A 406 -19.93 19.55 13.59
CA ARG A 406 -20.51 18.44 14.35
C ARG A 406 -20.32 17.11 13.65
N GLY A 407 -20.50 17.06 12.33
CA GLY A 407 -20.25 15.87 11.53
C GLY A 407 -18.79 15.42 11.61
N LEU A 408 -17.84 16.35 11.49
CA LEU A 408 -16.41 16.04 11.58
C LEU A 408 -16.08 15.54 12.99
N LYS A 409 -16.57 16.20 14.04
CA LYS A 409 -16.38 15.75 15.42
C LYS A 409 -16.91 14.33 15.65
N LEU A 410 -18.09 14.03 15.10
CA LEU A 410 -18.70 12.69 15.17
C LEU A 410 -17.84 11.65 14.45
N ALA A 411 -17.39 11.94 13.22
CA ALA A 411 -16.52 11.06 12.45
C ALA A 411 -15.18 10.79 13.16
N MET A 412 -14.55 11.81 13.73
CA MET A 412 -13.32 11.67 14.52
C MET A 412 -13.54 10.84 15.79
N THR A 413 -14.66 11.06 16.48
CA THR A 413 -15.02 10.28 17.68
C THR A 413 -15.26 8.81 17.31
N PHE A 414 -15.88 8.55 16.15
CA PHE A 414 -16.10 7.22 15.62
C PHE A 414 -14.77 6.51 15.33
N ALA A 415 -13.87 7.16 14.58
CA ALA A 415 -12.58 6.60 14.21
C ALA A 415 -11.73 6.23 15.44
N ALA A 416 -11.76 7.06 16.48
CA ALA A 416 -11.05 6.82 17.73
C ALA A 416 -11.70 5.71 18.59
N SER A 417 -13.04 5.65 18.64
CA SER A 417 -13.77 4.74 19.53
C SER A 417 -14.03 3.36 18.90
N PHE A 418 -14.11 3.29 17.57
CA PHE A 418 -14.46 2.11 16.79
C PHE A 418 -13.46 1.87 15.64
N PRO A 419 -12.16 1.64 15.95
CA PRO A 419 -11.14 1.46 14.92
C PRO A 419 -11.34 0.20 14.05
N TYR A 420 -12.06 -0.80 14.57
CA TYR A 420 -12.43 -2.04 13.89
C TYR A 420 -13.85 -2.02 13.30
N ASP A 421 -14.40 -0.83 13.11
CA ASP A 421 -15.59 -0.60 12.31
C ASP A 421 -15.20 0.23 11.06
N TRP A 422 -15.28 -0.42 9.90
CA TRP A 422 -14.79 0.07 8.62
C TRP A 422 -15.93 0.44 7.67
N ALA A 423 -17.15 0.61 8.18
CA ALA A 423 -18.31 0.99 7.39
C ALA A 423 -18.28 2.46 6.93
N VAL A 424 -17.45 3.32 7.53
CA VAL A 424 -17.34 4.74 7.17
C VAL A 424 -15.89 5.14 6.96
N PRO A 425 -15.51 5.70 5.79
CA PRO A 425 -14.15 6.14 5.55
C PRO A 425 -13.68 7.14 6.60
N ARG A 426 -12.36 7.18 6.79
CA ARG A 426 -11.69 8.07 7.73
C ARG A 426 -11.56 9.48 7.13
N PRO A 427 -11.76 10.55 7.90
CA PRO A 427 -11.52 11.92 7.42
C PRO A 427 -10.04 12.10 7.05
N ILE A 428 -9.74 12.51 5.81
CA ILE A 428 -8.36 12.73 5.36
C ILE A 428 -7.70 13.93 6.06
N GLU A 429 -8.50 14.89 6.50
CA GLU A 429 -8.05 16.13 7.16
C GLU A 429 -7.43 15.83 8.54
N ARG A 430 -7.74 14.67 9.12
CA ARG A 430 -7.25 14.27 10.44
C ARG A 430 -7.09 12.75 10.52
N SER A 431 -6.04 12.24 9.89
CA SER A 431 -5.60 10.86 10.13
C SER A 431 -5.16 10.71 11.60
N ILE A 432 -5.55 9.61 12.24
CA ILE A 432 -5.16 9.26 13.61
C ILE A 432 -4.52 7.88 13.65
N MET A 433 -3.75 7.60 14.70
CA MET A 433 -3.04 6.32 14.85
C MET A 433 -3.96 5.08 14.80
N THR A 434 -5.24 5.25 15.15
CA THR A 434 -6.22 4.16 15.17
C THR A 434 -6.91 3.94 13.82
N ASP A 435 -6.57 4.73 12.79
CA ASP A 435 -7.09 4.53 11.44
C ASP A 435 -6.51 3.28 10.78
N PHE A 436 -5.27 2.94 11.11
CA PHE A 436 -4.60 1.71 10.69
C PHE A 436 -4.86 0.61 11.73
N PRO A 437 -5.87 -0.24 11.53
CA PRO A 437 -6.21 -1.29 12.47
C PRO A 437 -5.03 -2.23 12.59
N LEU A 438 -4.71 -2.62 13.82
CA LEU A 438 -3.67 -3.61 14.04
C LEU A 438 -4.18 -4.98 13.59
N LEU A 439 -3.60 -5.52 12.53
CA LEU A 439 -3.93 -6.81 11.97
C LEU A 439 -2.66 -7.67 11.89
N GLN A 440 -2.78 -8.98 12.08
CA GLN A 440 -1.66 -9.92 11.86
C GLN A 440 -2.16 -11.24 11.28
N TYR A 441 -1.29 -12.08 10.72
CA TYR A 441 -1.62 -13.45 10.36
C TYR A 441 -1.55 -14.40 11.57
N ASP A 442 -2.49 -15.35 11.65
CA ASP A 442 -2.48 -16.44 12.63
C ASP A 442 -1.45 -17.50 12.22
N MET A 443 -0.26 -17.42 12.81
CA MET A 443 0.85 -18.34 12.53
C MET A 443 0.82 -19.61 13.39
N PHE A 444 -0.02 -19.66 14.43
CA PHE A 444 -0.03 -20.73 15.44
C PHE A 444 -1.41 -21.34 15.65
N PRO A 445 -2.13 -21.74 14.59
CA PRO A 445 -3.43 -22.34 14.82
C PRO A 445 -3.29 -23.66 15.57
N THR A 446 -3.86 -23.70 16.77
CA THR A 446 -3.84 -24.86 17.65
C THR A 446 -4.86 -25.91 17.18
N GLY A 447 -4.39 -27.14 17.01
CA GLY A 447 -5.23 -28.32 16.78
C GLY A 447 -5.53 -28.56 15.30
N GLY A 448 -5.27 -29.79 14.84
CA GLY A 448 -5.53 -30.33 13.50
C GLY A 448 -6.99 -30.33 13.02
N GLY A 449 -7.79 -29.35 13.44
CA GLY A 449 -9.11 -29.04 12.90
C GLY A 449 -9.03 -27.93 11.84
N ALA A 450 -10.18 -27.35 11.48
CA ALA A 450 -10.33 -26.29 10.48
C ALA A 450 -9.57 -24.99 10.77
N SER A 451 -8.62 -24.98 11.72
CA SER A 451 -7.65 -23.93 12.01
C SER A 451 -6.20 -24.27 11.59
N ASP A 452 -5.75 -25.54 11.56
CA ASP A 452 -4.38 -25.99 11.21
C ASP A 452 -3.79 -25.28 9.96
N PRO A 453 -2.54 -24.78 9.90
CA PRO A 453 -2.09 -24.05 8.70
C PRO A 453 -2.07 -24.96 7.45
N PHE A 454 -1.96 -26.28 7.64
CA PHE A 454 -1.93 -27.29 6.58
C PHE A 454 -3.29 -27.94 6.30
N THR A 455 -4.28 -27.87 7.20
CA THR A 455 -5.61 -28.48 6.99
C THR A 455 -6.82 -27.56 7.32
N GLY A 456 -6.55 -26.37 7.85
CA GLY A 456 -7.49 -25.39 8.43
C GLY A 456 -7.14 -23.90 8.21
N GLY A 457 -6.12 -23.61 7.40
CA GLY A 457 -5.98 -22.28 6.80
C GLY A 457 -7.21 -21.93 5.98
N LEU A 458 -7.36 -20.65 5.62
CA LEU A 458 -8.35 -20.26 4.63
C LEU A 458 -8.03 -21.02 3.35
N SER A 459 -8.94 -21.85 2.89
CA SER A 459 -8.76 -22.64 1.68
C SER A 459 -9.84 -22.31 0.69
N GLY A 460 -9.46 -22.24 -0.57
CA GLY A 460 -10.40 -21.99 -1.64
C GLY A 460 -9.77 -22.33 -2.97
N THR A 461 -10.37 -21.80 -4.02
CA THR A 461 -9.81 -21.86 -5.35
C THR A 461 -9.48 -20.43 -5.75
N ILE A 462 -8.33 -20.22 -6.40
CA ILE A 462 -8.04 -18.91 -6.98
C ILE A 462 -9.19 -18.59 -7.95
N PHE A 463 -9.81 -17.41 -7.82
CA PHE A 463 -10.97 -16.99 -8.61
C PHE A 463 -10.78 -17.30 -10.09
N GLY A 464 -11.81 -17.93 -10.70
CA GLY A 464 -11.84 -18.32 -12.11
C GLY A 464 -10.84 -19.41 -12.52
N SER A 465 -10.21 -20.10 -11.57
CA SER A 465 -9.31 -21.24 -11.82
C SER A 465 -9.79 -22.54 -11.14
N THR A 466 -9.04 -23.63 -11.30
CA THR A 466 -9.17 -24.88 -10.51
C THR A 466 -8.04 -25.06 -9.48
N VAL A 467 -7.13 -24.07 -9.38
CA VAL A 467 -5.94 -24.16 -8.54
C VAL A 467 -6.33 -23.97 -7.06
N PRO A 468 -6.09 -24.95 -6.18
CA PRO A 468 -6.30 -24.79 -4.76
C PRO A 468 -5.38 -23.71 -4.19
N ALA A 469 -5.94 -22.78 -3.42
CA ALA A 469 -5.19 -21.77 -2.69
C ALA A 469 -5.39 -21.95 -1.19
N ARG A 470 -4.37 -21.58 -0.43
CA ARG A 470 -4.40 -21.56 1.03
C ARG A 470 -3.70 -20.32 1.57
N GLN A 471 -4.23 -19.75 2.64
CA GLN A 471 -3.62 -18.62 3.34
C GLN A 471 -3.87 -18.70 4.84
N TRP A 472 -2.95 -18.10 5.62
CA TRP A 472 -3.19 -17.89 7.04
C TRP A 472 -4.41 -17.00 7.26
N ARG A 473 -5.10 -17.23 8.37
CA ARG A 473 -6.23 -16.40 8.76
C ARG A 473 -5.73 -15.05 9.28
N PRO A 474 -6.35 -13.92 8.90
CA PRO A 474 -6.13 -12.65 9.59
C PRO A 474 -6.58 -12.74 11.06
N LEU A 475 -5.91 -11.98 11.91
CA LEU A 475 -6.21 -11.76 13.32
C LEU A 475 -6.37 -10.27 13.55
N SER A 476 -7.27 -9.96 14.48
CA SER A 476 -7.46 -8.61 15.02
C SER A 476 -7.57 -8.75 16.54
N PRO A 477 -7.12 -7.74 17.32
CA PRO A 477 -7.26 -7.77 18.78
C PRO A 477 -8.71 -7.63 19.22
N ARG A 478 -9.59 -7.20 18.32
CA ARG A 478 -11.03 -7.07 18.52
C ARG A 478 -11.75 -7.46 17.23
N PRO A 479 -12.91 -8.14 17.32
CA PRO A 479 -13.69 -8.48 16.14
C PRO A 479 -13.97 -7.27 15.25
N ILE A 480 -13.78 -7.46 13.95
CA ILE A 480 -14.15 -6.45 12.95
C ILE A 480 -15.66 -6.47 12.80
N ARG A 481 -16.30 -5.36 13.18
CA ARG A 481 -17.77 -5.30 13.30
C ARG A 481 -18.44 -5.16 11.95
N ASN A 482 -17.95 -4.21 11.16
CA ASN A 482 -18.37 -3.97 9.80
C ASN A 482 -17.12 -3.86 8.95
N ILE A 483 -16.86 -4.86 8.13
CA ILE A 483 -15.82 -4.75 7.10
C ILE A 483 -16.27 -3.73 6.06
N GLY A 484 -17.58 -3.62 5.78
CA GLY A 484 -18.12 -2.86 4.65
C GLY A 484 -17.70 -3.51 3.32
N LEU A 485 -17.85 -2.78 2.21
CA LEU A 485 -17.39 -3.27 0.91
C LEU A 485 -16.01 -2.74 0.53
N SER A 486 -15.34 -3.51 -0.32
CA SER A 486 -14.16 -3.07 -1.06
C SER A 486 -14.56 -2.04 -2.10
N GLN A 487 -13.70 -1.05 -2.25
CA GLN A 487 -13.76 -0.03 -3.27
C GLN A 487 -13.56 -0.64 -4.66
N THR A 488 -12.63 -1.57 -4.83
CA THR A 488 -12.25 -2.13 -6.14
C THR A 488 -13.07 -3.37 -6.51
N TYR A 489 -13.41 -4.21 -5.52
CA TYR A 489 -14.09 -5.49 -5.66
C TYR A 489 -15.34 -5.57 -4.77
N PRO A 490 -16.36 -4.73 -5.04
CA PRO A 490 -17.48 -4.55 -4.12
C PRO A 490 -18.41 -5.77 -4.01
N ILE A 491 -18.36 -6.71 -4.97
CA ILE A 491 -19.36 -7.78 -5.09
C ILE A 491 -18.69 -9.06 -5.63
N ASN A 492 -18.98 -10.22 -5.02
CA ASN A 492 -18.74 -11.52 -5.65
C ASN A 492 -19.82 -12.55 -5.27
N VAL A 493 -21.03 -12.40 -5.80
CA VAL A 493 -22.19 -13.23 -5.40
C VAL A 493 -22.35 -14.53 -6.18
N ILE A 494 -21.62 -14.73 -7.27
CA ILE A 494 -21.96 -15.80 -8.20
C ILE A 494 -21.66 -17.16 -7.55
N GLY A 495 -22.73 -17.90 -7.23
CA GLY A 495 -22.66 -19.25 -6.65
C GLY A 495 -22.86 -19.34 -5.13
N GLY A 496 -23.29 -18.27 -4.45
CA GLY A 496 -23.59 -18.31 -3.01
C GLY A 496 -22.34 -18.48 -2.12
N ARG A 497 -21.14 -18.27 -2.68
CA ARG A 497 -19.86 -18.42 -1.97
C ARG A 497 -19.33 -17.16 -1.30
N HIS A 498 -19.98 -16.02 -1.49
CA HIS A 498 -19.83 -14.87 -0.58
C HIS A 498 -20.97 -14.88 0.44
N GLN A 499 -20.98 -15.90 1.29
CA GLN A 499 -21.09 -15.55 2.69
C GLN A 499 -19.77 -14.84 2.94
N LEU A 500 -19.76 -13.53 3.18
CA LEU A 500 -18.69 -12.94 3.97
C LEU A 500 -18.70 -13.75 5.27
N GLU A 501 -17.97 -14.86 5.32
CA GLU A 501 -17.86 -15.71 6.52
C GLU A 501 -17.24 -14.92 7.68
N GLY A 502 -16.83 -13.66 7.43
CA GLY A 502 -16.39 -12.65 8.37
C GLY A 502 -17.47 -11.73 8.94
N THR A 503 -18.66 -11.60 8.35
CA THR A 503 -19.69 -10.67 8.87
C THR A 503 -20.70 -11.41 9.72
N GLN A 504 -20.48 -11.39 11.04
CA GLN A 504 -21.43 -11.88 12.03
C GLN A 504 -22.78 -11.14 11.92
N ILE A 505 -23.73 -11.69 11.17
CA ILE A 505 -25.13 -11.27 11.30
C ILE A 505 -25.77 -11.86 12.58
N SER A 506 -25.17 -12.89 13.19
CA SER A 506 -25.59 -13.37 14.52
C SER A 506 -24.60 -14.37 15.13
N GLY A 507 -23.78 -13.96 16.10
CA GLY A 507 -23.23 -14.80 17.18
C GLY A 507 -22.36 -16.04 16.88
N GLY A 508 -22.16 -16.45 15.63
CA GLY A 508 -21.26 -17.56 15.25
C GLY A 508 -19.82 -17.09 15.02
N PRO A 509 -18.80 -17.93 15.25
CA PRO A 509 -17.41 -17.60 14.93
C PRO A 509 -17.28 -17.40 13.41
N SER A 510 -16.69 -16.27 13.00
CA SER A 510 -16.34 -16.05 11.61
C SER A 510 -15.25 -17.04 11.20
N ASN A 511 -15.39 -17.75 10.07
CA ASN A 511 -14.31 -18.60 9.56
C ASN A 511 -13.15 -17.80 8.95
N LEU A 512 -13.36 -16.51 8.67
CA LEU A 512 -12.36 -15.64 8.06
C LEU A 512 -11.21 -15.33 9.02
N PHE A 513 -11.55 -14.88 10.24
CA PHE A 513 -10.56 -14.55 11.26
C PHE A 513 -10.07 -15.79 12.02
N GLY A 514 -8.81 -15.77 12.44
CA GLY A 514 -8.21 -16.77 13.30
C GLY A 514 -8.60 -16.59 14.76
N ASN A 515 -7.92 -17.30 15.67
CA ASN A 515 -8.18 -17.17 17.10
C ASN A 515 -7.60 -15.86 17.64
N ALA A 516 -8.44 -14.97 18.17
CA ALA A 516 -8.01 -13.70 18.75
C ALA A 516 -7.03 -13.89 19.92
N ASP A 517 -7.04 -15.04 20.61
CA ASP A 517 -6.08 -15.35 21.67
C ASP A 517 -4.64 -15.52 21.16
N HIS A 518 -4.46 -15.77 19.86
CA HIS A 518 -3.13 -15.82 19.23
C HIS A 518 -2.60 -14.44 18.83
N TYR A 519 -3.39 -13.39 19.03
CA TYR A 519 -3.00 -12.04 18.68
C TYR A 519 -1.85 -11.56 19.58
N SER A 520 -0.73 -11.20 18.97
CA SER A 520 0.53 -10.91 19.67
C SER A 520 1.13 -9.54 19.33
N LEU A 521 0.51 -8.75 18.44
CA LEU A 521 1.03 -7.42 18.09
C LEU A 521 1.14 -6.48 19.29
N THR A 522 0.27 -6.65 20.29
CA THR A 522 0.25 -5.82 21.53
C THR A 522 0.80 -6.53 22.76
N MET A 523 1.26 -7.79 22.63
CA MET A 523 1.86 -8.49 23.77
C MET A 523 3.15 -7.78 24.20
N PRO A 524 3.42 -7.70 25.52
CA PRO A 524 4.71 -7.27 26.05
C PRO A 524 5.86 -8.07 25.42
N PHE A 525 7.03 -7.46 25.37
CA PHE A 525 8.21 -8.04 24.77
C PHE A 525 9.46 -7.39 25.32
N ASP A 526 10.57 -8.11 25.26
CA ASP A 526 11.89 -7.56 25.50
C ASP A 526 12.44 -6.93 24.22
N ALA A 527 13.14 -5.81 24.32
CA ALA A 527 13.71 -5.14 23.16
C ALA A 527 14.61 -6.06 22.33
N SER A 528 15.31 -7.02 22.95
CA SER A 528 16.13 -8.04 22.28
C SER A 528 15.30 -9.04 21.47
N GLU A 529 14.05 -9.29 21.86
CA GLU A 529 13.13 -10.08 21.04
C GLU A 529 12.69 -9.32 19.80
N ARG A 530 12.95 -7.99 19.73
CA ARG A 530 12.42 -7.09 18.70
C ARG A 530 13.38 -6.24 17.90
N CYS A 531 14.65 -6.24 18.28
CA CYS A 531 15.71 -5.66 17.48
C CYS A 531 16.18 -6.66 16.44
N ARG A 532 16.19 -6.23 15.18
CA ARG A 532 17.07 -6.80 14.17
C ARG A 532 18.39 -6.05 14.22
N GLU A 533 19.48 -6.68 13.80
CA GLU A 533 20.74 -5.98 13.71
C GLU A 533 21.19 -5.91 12.25
N LEU A 534 21.48 -4.69 11.81
CA LEU A 534 22.17 -4.44 10.55
C LEU A 534 23.65 -4.60 10.83
N VAL A 535 24.25 -5.63 10.26
CA VAL A 535 25.67 -5.92 10.40
C VAL A 535 26.36 -5.55 9.10
N PHE A 536 27.34 -4.68 9.21
CA PHE A 536 28.08 -4.16 8.07
C PHE A 536 29.48 -4.77 8.06
N TRP A 537 29.86 -5.34 6.92
CA TRP A 537 31.23 -5.75 6.66
C TRP A 537 31.81 -5.03 5.45
N VAL A 538 33.13 -4.92 5.43
CA VAL A 538 33.88 -4.51 4.24
C VAL A 538 34.58 -5.72 3.63
N VAL A 539 34.41 -5.92 2.32
CA VAL A 539 35.11 -6.93 1.54
C VAL A 539 35.15 -6.53 0.06
N ASP A 540 36.27 -6.83 -0.61
CA ASP A 540 36.43 -6.53 -2.03
C ASP A 540 35.81 -7.63 -2.91
N TRP A 541 34.52 -7.88 -2.74
CA TRP A 541 33.83 -8.99 -3.40
C TRP A 541 33.80 -8.86 -4.94
N GLN A 542 33.91 -7.64 -5.47
CA GLN A 542 34.04 -7.39 -6.91
C GLN A 542 35.40 -7.87 -7.47
N SER A 543 36.37 -8.22 -6.62
CA SER A 543 37.64 -8.79 -7.06
C SER A 543 37.56 -10.27 -7.44
N TYR A 544 36.40 -10.92 -7.32
CA TYR A 544 36.18 -12.26 -7.85
C TYR A 544 36.14 -12.27 -9.39
N GLU A 545 36.70 -13.29 -10.03
CA GLU A 545 36.75 -13.43 -11.51
C GLU A 545 35.37 -13.59 -12.20
N ASP A 546 34.34 -13.93 -11.42
CA ASP A 546 32.99 -14.23 -11.89
C ASP A 546 31.91 -13.32 -11.27
N PHE A 547 32.30 -12.25 -10.55
CA PHE A 547 31.37 -11.44 -9.75
C PHE A 547 30.19 -10.86 -10.54
N GLU A 548 30.36 -10.58 -11.84
CA GLU A 548 29.27 -10.12 -12.72
C GLU A 548 28.54 -11.26 -13.41
N THR A 549 29.26 -12.34 -13.76
CA THR A 549 28.71 -13.48 -14.50
C THR A 549 27.95 -14.49 -13.63
N LEU A 550 27.95 -14.31 -12.31
CA LEU A 550 27.14 -15.11 -11.41
C LEU A 550 25.67 -14.72 -11.51
N PRO A 551 24.75 -15.70 -11.51
CA PRO A 551 23.32 -15.44 -11.40
C PRO A 551 23.01 -14.53 -10.21
N SER A 552 22.05 -13.63 -10.39
CA SER A 552 21.48 -12.86 -9.29
C SER A 552 20.96 -13.76 -8.17
N ALA A 553 20.79 -13.21 -6.97
CA ALA A 553 20.13 -13.95 -5.92
C ALA A 553 18.68 -14.33 -6.33
N PRO A 554 18.18 -15.50 -5.91
CA PRO A 554 16.82 -15.92 -6.23
C PRO A 554 15.78 -14.88 -5.78
N VAL A 555 14.81 -14.61 -6.66
CA VAL A 555 13.67 -13.76 -6.33
C VAL A 555 12.68 -14.54 -5.46
N ASP A 556 12.24 -13.92 -4.36
CA ASP A 556 11.19 -14.47 -3.52
C ASP A 556 9.86 -14.52 -4.30
N ALA A 557 9.40 -15.73 -4.63
CA ALA A 557 8.18 -15.94 -5.41
C ALA A 557 6.92 -15.36 -4.74
N SER A 558 6.94 -15.19 -3.40
CA SER A 558 5.83 -14.54 -2.68
C SER A 558 5.77 -13.03 -2.92
N ARG A 559 6.83 -12.43 -3.48
CA ARG A 559 6.85 -11.05 -3.98
C ARG A 559 6.32 -10.95 -5.41
N TYR A 560 5.86 -12.01 -6.06
CA TYR A 560 5.34 -11.90 -7.42
C TYR A 560 3.93 -11.27 -7.41
N PRO A 561 3.63 -10.26 -8.23
CA PRO A 561 2.35 -9.61 -8.24
C PRO A 561 1.36 -10.52 -8.97
N LEU A 562 0.17 -10.66 -8.40
CA LEU A 562 -0.95 -11.27 -9.07
C LEU A 562 -2.02 -10.20 -9.14
N ALA A 563 -2.47 -9.85 -10.36
CA ALA A 563 -3.53 -8.86 -10.52
C ALA A 563 -4.74 -9.35 -9.76
N GLY A 564 -5.55 -8.46 -9.21
CA GLY A 564 -6.86 -8.86 -8.70
C GLY A 564 -7.67 -9.51 -9.84
N PRO A 565 -8.76 -10.24 -9.52
CA PRO A 565 -9.56 -10.87 -10.56
C PRO A 565 -10.04 -9.79 -11.54
N ARG A 566 -9.78 -9.93 -12.85
CA ARG A 566 -10.33 -9.04 -13.88
C ARG A 566 -11.12 -9.81 -14.93
N ASN A 567 -12.14 -9.20 -15.51
CA ASN A 567 -12.79 -9.86 -16.65
C ASN A 567 -12.04 -9.58 -17.93
N SER A 568 -12.05 -10.59 -18.81
CA SER A 568 -11.78 -10.40 -20.22
C SER A 568 -12.80 -9.42 -20.77
N VAL A 569 -12.38 -8.18 -21.03
CA VAL A 569 -13.20 -7.21 -21.76
C VAL A 569 -13.52 -7.85 -23.11
N SER A 570 -14.81 -7.97 -23.45
CA SER A 570 -15.26 -8.67 -24.66
C SER A 570 -14.78 -8.03 -25.98
N ASN A 571 -14.02 -6.93 -25.93
CA ASN A 571 -13.32 -6.32 -27.05
C ASN A 571 -11.84 -6.75 -27.06
N ALA A 572 -11.64 -8.04 -27.32
CA ALA A 572 -10.33 -8.68 -27.46
C ALA A 572 -9.63 -8.33 -28.79
N THR A 573 -9.40 -7.05 -29.08
CA THR A 573 -8.54 -6.65 -30.22
C THR A 573 -7.10 -6.36 -29.81
N THR A 574 -6.80 -6.30 -28.50
CA THR A 574 -5.43 -6.12 -28.00
C THR A 574 -4.85 -7.45 -27.53
N MET A 575 -3.53 -7.62 -27.71
CA MET A 575 -2.78 -8.83 -27.31
C MET A 575 -2.84 -9.13 -25.79
N TRP A 576 -3.40 -8.19 -25.01
CA TRP A 576 -3.71 -8.25 -23.58
C TRP A 576 -5.04 -8.98 -23.25
N SER A 577 -5.67 -9.62 -24.23
CA SER A 577 -6.98 -10.30 -24.09
C SER A 577 -6.88 -11.75 -23.63
N GLY A 578 -5.84 -12.09 -22.88
CA GLY A 578 -5.79 -13.33 -22.12
C GLY A 578 -7.01 -13.40 -21.19
N ASN A 579 -7.45 -14.62 -20.88
CA ASN A 579 -8.58 -14.84 -19.99
C ASN A 579 -8.15 -14.44 -18.55
N ALA A 580 -8.21 -13.15 -18.20
CA ALA A 580 -7.85 -12.60 -16.88
C ALA A 580 -8.67 -13.18 -15.71
N ARG A 581 -9.56 -14.14 -16.03
CA ARG A 581 -10.27 -15.01 -15.09
C ARG A 581 -9.42 -16.15 -14.58
N ASP A 582 -8.50 -16.72 -15.36
CA ASP A 582 -7.67 -17.82 -14.90
C ASP A 582 -6.35 -17.32 -14.29
N PHE A 583 -5.69 -18.19 -13.52
CA PHE A 583 -4.45 -17.85 -12.83
C PHE A 583 -3.36 -17.34 -13.79
N ASN A 584 -3.22 -17.96 -14.97
CA ASN A 584 -2.20 -17.57 -15.94
C ASN A 584 -2.51 -16.19 -16.54
N GLY A 585 -3.78 -15.92 -16.85
CA GLY A 585 -4.26 -14.62 -17.30
C GLY A 585 -3.98 -13.52 -16.28
N ARG A 586 -4.23 -13.76 -14.99
CA ARG A 586 -3.96 -12.80 -13.91
C ARG A 586 -2.47 -12.56 -13.66
N MET A 587 -1.64 -13.58 -13.83
CA MET A 587 -0.19 -13.43 -13.80
C MET A 587 0.32 -12.59 -14.98
N SER A 588 -0.40 -12.61 -16.12
CA SER A 588 -0.08 -11.78 -17.29
C SER A 588 -0.77 -10.41 -17.34
N ASP A 589 -1.83 -10.18 -16.55
CA ASP A 589 -2.62 -8.93 -16.57
C ASP A 589 -1.96 -7.79 -15.77
N VAL A 590 -1.06 -8.15 -14.85
CA VAL A 590 -0.19 -7.16 -14.23
C VAL A 590 0.80 -6.72 -15.29
N ASP A 591 0.55 -5.57 -15.90
CA ASP A 591 1.56 -4.92 -16.71
C ASP A 591 2.74 -4.61 -15.80
N PHE A 592 3.88 -5.27 -16.04
CA PHE A 592 5.12 -5.03 -15.34
C PHE A 592 5.68 -3.69 -15.83
N VAL A 593 4.97 -2.59 -15.63
CA VAL A 593 5.52 -1.28 -15.90
C VAL A 593 6.49 -0.94 -14.79
N ASP A 594 7.75 -0.80 -15.18
CA ASP A 594 8.88 -0.41 -14.34
C ASP A 594 8.57 0.70 -13.35
N PRO A 595 7.88 1.80 -13.73
CA PRO A 595 7.61 2.88 -12.79
C PRO A 595 6.65 2.52 -11.65
N HIS A 596 6.03 1.33 -11.63
CA HIS A 596 4.92 1.05 -10.71
C HIS A 596 5.03 -0.25 -9.89
N LEU A 597 6.02 -1.11 -10.12
CA LEU A 597 6.11 -2.46 -9.48
C LEU A 597 7.54 -2.84 -9.06
N PHE A 598 8.26 -1.93 -8.41
CA PHE A 598 9.68 -2.08 -8.10
C PHE A 598 10.02 -3.28 -7.22
N CYS A 599 9.22 -3.53 -6.18
CA CYS A 599 9.47 -4.60 -5.20
C CYS A 599 9.12 -6.01 -5.71
N PHE A 600 8.51 -6.09 -6.89
CA PHE A 600 8.01 -7.32 -7.51
C PHE A 600 9.00 -7.91 -8.53
N ARG A 601 10.03 -7.15 -8.90
CA ARG A 601 11.07 -7.55 -9.85
C ARG A 601 12.35 -7.95 -9.13
N ASN A 602 13.28 -8.52 -9.88
CA ASN A 602 14.63 -8.75 -9.40
C ASN A 602 15.25 -7.43 -8.90
N PRO A 603 15.83 -7.39 -7.69
CA PRO A 603 16.46 -6.15 -7.20
C PRO A 603 17.63 -5.68 -8.06
N GLU A 604 18.26 -6.55 -8.85
CA GLU A 604 19.34 -6.19 -9.79
C GLU A 604 18.83 -5.82 -11.19
N LYS A 605 17.51 -5.75 -11.41
CA LYS A 605 16.87 -5.68 -12.74
C LYS A 605 17.56 -4.73 -13.74
N ASN A 606 17.79 -3.48 -13.36
CA ASN A 606 18.39 -2.46 -14.26
C ASN A 606 19.88 -2.68 -14.58
N MET A 607 20.48 -3.73 -14.01
CA MET A 607 21.87 -4.14 -14.23
C MET A 607 21.96 -5.52 -14.89
N LEU A 608 20.84 -6.24 -15.00
CA LEU A 608 20.83 -7.61 -15.52
C LEU A 608 21.23 -7.65 -16.99
N TRP A 609 21.83 -8.78 -17.36
CA TRP A 609 22.07 -9.08 -18.75
C TRP A 609 20.90 -9.85 -19.37
N VAL A 610 20.48 -9.45 -20.56
CA VAL A 610 19.32 -10.03 -21.26
C VAL A 610 19.63 -11.33 -22.00
N ASN A 611 20.89 -11.72 -22.04
CA ASN A 611 21.35 -12.94 -22.66
C ASN A 611 22.66 -13.41 -22.02
N ASN A 612 23.00 -14.67 -22.31
CA ASN A 612 24.25 -15.25 -21.86
C ASN A 612 25.43 -14.48 -22.44
N ILE A 613 26.10 -13.70 -21.60
CA ILE A 613 27.39 -13.12 -21.96
C ILE A 613 28.42 -14.22 -21.83
N PRO A 614 29.15 -14.57 -22.91
CA PRO A 614 30.11 -15.66 -22.85
C PRO A 614 31.03 -15.50 -21.65
N ARG A 615 31.18 -16.58 -20.86
CA ARG A 615 32.13 -16.61 -19.74
C ARG A 615 33.59 -16.38 -20.19
N THR A 616 33.83 -16.39 -21.50
CA THR A 616 35.11 -16.10 -22.15
C THR A 616 35.26 -14.65 -22.59
N SER A 617 34.22 -13.81 -22.47
CA SER A 617 34.33 -12.38 -22.77
C SER A 617 35.41 -11.75 -21.88
N ALA A 618 36.29 -10.98 -22.51
CA ALA A 618 37.40 -10.33 -21.84
C ALA A 618 36.89 -9.21 -20.93
N THR A 619 37.58 -8.98 -19.81
CA THR A 619 37.36 -7.79 -18.96
C THR A 619 37.40 -6.53 -19.82
N GLY A 620 36.45 -5.61 -19.61
CA GLY A 620 36.29 -4.39 -20.37
C GLY A 620 35.48 -4.50 -21.67
N THR A 621 34.94 -5.69 -21.99
CA THR A 621 34.01 -5.86 -23.13
C THR A 621 32.76 -5.01 -22.90
N ASP A 622 32.42 -4.12 -23.83
CA ASP A 622 31.19 -3.31 -23.77
C ASP A 622 29.95 -4.21 -23.91
N VAL A 623 29.05 -4.09 -22.95
CA VAL A 623 27.80 -4.86 -22.88
C VAL A 623 26.57 -3.98 -22.78
N THR A 624 26.68 -2.71 -23.16
CA THR A 624 25.56 -1.76 -23.19
C THR A 624 24.35 -2.33 -23.94
N ALA A 625 24.56 -3.00 -25.07
CA ALA A 625 23.49 -3.61 -25.86
C ALA A 625 22.83 -4.84 -25.19
N HIS A 626 23.46 -5.38 -24.14
CA HIS A 626 23.03 -6.57 -23.41
C HIS A 626 22.39 -6.24 -22.06
N GLN A 627 22.33 -4.96 -21.66
CA GLN A 627 21.68 -4.56 -20.42
C GLN A 627 20.17 -4.51 -20.58
N LEU A 628 19.46 -4.93 -19.52
CA LEU A 628 18.03 -4.71 -19.39
C LEU A 628 17.80 -3.26 -18.95
N LEU A 629 17.32 -2.44 -19.88
CA LEU A 629 17.00 -1.04 -19.61
C LEU A 629 15.56 -0.87 -19.12
N HIS A 630 15.28 0.32 -18.58
CA HIS A 630 13.93 0.74 -18.25
C HIS A 630 13.04 0.76 -19.50
N ASP A 631 11.81 0.25 -19.39
CA ASP A 631 10.81 0.00 -20.45
C ASP A 631 11.10 -1.18 -21.41
N ASP A 632 12.07 -2.04 -21.10
CA ASP A 632 12.32 -3.25 -21.89
C ASP A 632 11.41 -4.41 -21.45
N ASP A 633 10.76 -5.10 -22.39
CA ASP A 633 9.87 -6.24 -22.14
C ASP A 633 10.60 -7.59 -22.21
N LYS A 634 11.93 -7.58 -22.34
CA LYS A 634 12.78 -8.79 -22.42
C LYS A 634 12.78 -9.65 -21.16
N ASP A 635 12.26 -9.18 -20.04
CA ASP A 635 12.05 -9.99 -18.83
C ASP A 635 10.56 -10.28 -18.54
N GLN A 636 9.67 -9.96 -19.49
CA GLN A 636 8.23 -10.14 -19.36
C GLN A 636 7.70 -11.20 -20.32
N GLY A 637 7.13 -12.28 -19.79
CA GLY A 637 6.39 -13.26 -20.61
C GLY A 637 6.63 -14.71 -20.22
N PRO A 638 5.94 -15.64 -20.91
CA PRO A 638 6.00 -17.07 -20.58
C PRO A 638 7.27 -17.76 -21.10
N ASP A 639 8.01 -17.13 -22.02
CA ASP A 639 9.17 -17.72 -22.69
C ASP A 639 10.32 -17.97 -21.71
N LEU A 640 11.03 -19.09 -21.88
CA LEU A 640 12.14 -19.46 -20.99
C LEU A 640 13.20 -18.36 -20.90
N GLY A 641 13.60 -17.78 -22.04
CA GLY A 641 14.59 -16.71 -22.07
C GLY A 641 14.17 -15.51 -21.23
N LYS A 642 12.90 -15.09 -21.32
CA LYS A 642 12.34 -13.97 -20.54
C LYS A 642 12.35 -14.29 -19.05
N ARG A 643 12.03 -15.53 -18.66
CA ARG A 643 12.15 -16.00 -17.26
C ARG A 643 13.59 -16.06 -16.78
N GLU A 644 14.54 -16.44 -17.62
CA GLU A 644 15.96 -16.45 -17.28
C GLU A 644 16.49 -15.03 -17.06
N VAL A 645 16.07 -14.07 -17.88
CA VAL A 645 16.37 -12.64 -17.66
C VAL A 645 15.71 -12.15 -16.37
N PHE A 646 14.42 -12.43 -16.15
CA PHE A 646 13.72 -12.03 -14.91
C PHE A 646 14.43 -12.55 -13.66
N ASN A 647 14.87 -13.81 -13.66
CA ASN A 647 15.59 -14.42 -12.54
C ASN A 647 17.07 -13.99 -12.46
N GLY A 648 17.56 -13.20 -13.41
CA GLY A 648 18.95 -12.75 -13.45
C GLY A 648 19.96 -13.88 -13.65
N ILE A 649 19.60 -14.93 -14.40
CA ILE A 649 20.42 -16.15 -14.57
C ILE A 649 21.75 -15.85 -15.26
N TRP A 650 21.79 -14.83 -16.11
CA TRP A 650 22.96 -14.53 -16.93
C TRP A 650 24.03 -13.70 -16.23
N GLY A 651 23.68 -13.03 -15.12
CA GLY A 651 24.56 -12.09 -14.46
C GLY A 651 24.07 -10.64 -14.56
N ALA A 652 24.90 -9.74 -14.05
CA ALA A 652 24.60 -8.32 -13.96
C ALA A 652 25.87 -7.46 -13.99
N ASP A 653 25.77 -6.26 -14.57
CA ASP A 653 26.77 -5.19 -14.46
C ASP A 653 26.66 -4.53 -13.08
N ARG A 654 27.23 -5.19 -12.07
CA ARG A 654 27.05 -4.80 -10.65
C ARG A 654 27.84 -3.56 -10.26
N ASN A 655 28.74 -3.09 -11.13
CA ASN A 655 29.42 -1.81 -10.94
C ASN A 655 28.88 -0.68 -11.82
N TYR A 656 27.97 -1.00 -12.74
CA TYR A 656 27.25 -0.08 -13.61
C TYR A 656 28.14 0.70 -14.58
N ASN A 657 29.26 0.12 -15.02
CA ASN A 657 30.19 0.73 -15.97
C ASN A 657 29.95 0.29 -17.43
N LYS A 658 28.90 -0.49 -17.67
CA LYS A 658 28.46 -1.04 -18.96
C LYS A 658 29.46 -1.95 -19.62
N LYS A 659 30.38 -2.52 -18.85
CA LYS A 659 31.38 -3.48 -19.32
C LYS A 659 31.28 -4.75 -18.50
N VAL A 660 31.79 -5.84 -19.07
CA VAL A 660 32.01 -7.07 -18.31
C VAL A 660 33.32 -6.92 -17.57
N ASP A 661 33.27 -7.06 -16.26
CA ASP A 661 34.43 -7.06 -15.41
C ASP A 661 34.68 -8.41 -14.75
N ARG A 662 35.97 -8.72 -14.61
CA ARG A 662 36.46 -9.90 -13.91
C ARG A 662 37.57 -9.44 -12.99
N GLY A 663 37.43 -9.75 -11.72
CA GLY A 663 38.49 -9.50 -10.76
C GLY A 663 39.60 -10.55 -10.83
N PRO A 664 40.75 -10.28 -10.18
CA PRO A 664 41.91 -11.16 -10.21
C PRO A 664 41.80 -12.38 -9.28
N VAL A 665 40.78 -12.48 -8.45
CA VAL A 665 40.65 -13.52 -7.43
C VAL A 665 39.83 -14.70 -7.96
N PRO A 666 40.40 -15.93 -8.00
CA PRO A 666 39.67 -17.11 -8.45
C PRO A 666 38.46 -17.41 -7.57
N LYS A 667 37.39 -17.97 -8.17
CA LYS A 667 36.17 -18.35 -7.43
C LYS A 667 36.36 -19.36 -6.30
N SER A 668 37.48 -20.10 -6.31
CA SER A 668 37.83 -21.07 -5.27
C SER A 668 38.40 -20.45 -4.00
N VAL A 669 38.79 -19.17 -4.04
CA VAL A 669 39.36 -18.45 -2.90
C VAL A 669 38.24 -17.90 -2.04
N ARG A 670 38.35 -18.07 -0.72
CA ARG A 670 37.46 -17.39 0.23
C ARG A 670 38.07 -16.06 0.65
N MET A 671 37.25 -15.00 0.68
CA MET A 671 37.68 -13.68 1.13
C MET A 671 37.16 -13.41 2.53
N ARG A 672 38.00 -12.78 3.36
CA ARG A 672 37.57 -12.37 4.71
C ARG A 672 36.89 -11.00 4.67
N ALA A 673 35.63 -10.98 5.07
CA ALA A 673 34.86 -9.79 5.34
C ALA A 673 35.13 -9.29 6.77
N VAL A 674 35.47 -8.02 6.91
CA VAL A 674 35.81 -7.40 8.19
C VAL A 674 34.61 -6.62 8.69
N GLN A 675 34.09 -6.93 9.87
CA GLN A 675 32.97 -6.20 10.45
C GLN A 675 33.40 -4.76 10.75
N VAL A 676 32.62 -3.79 10.27
CA VAL A 676 32.92 -2.36 10.47
C VAL A 676 31.94 -1.70 11.43
N ALA A 677 30.66 -2.08 11.39
CA ALA A 677 29.62 -1.51 12.24
C ALA A 677 28.46 -2.49 12.47
N ARG A 678 27.71 -2.24 13.54
CA ARG A 678 26.46 -2.93 13.88
C ARG A 678 25.45 -1.90 14.36
N PHE A 679 24.25 -1.93 13.82
CA PHE A 679 23.17 -1.02 14.21
C PHE A 679 21.94 -1.83 14.59
N ASN A 680 21.39 -1.54 15.76
CA ASN A 680 20.08 -2.05 16.13
C ASN A 680 19.03 -1.33 15.28
N PHE A 681 18.23 -2.11 14.57
CA PHE A 681 17.09 -1.66 13.81
C PHE A 681 15.82 -2.24 14.41
N TYR A 682 14.82 -1.40 14.56
CA TYR A 682 13.56 -1.76 15.16
C TYR A 682 12.48 -1.79 14.09
N ASP A 683 12.05 -2.98 13.69
CA ASP A 683 11.02 -3.20 12.67
C ASP A 683 9.68 -2.64 13.20
N PRO A 684 9.16 -1.51 12.67
CA PRO A 684 7.93 -0.92 13.20
C PRO A 684 6.73 -1.79 12.81
N ARG A 685 5.91 -2.18 13.79
CA ARG A 685 4.72 -3.03 13.59
C ARG A 685 3.57 -2.36 12.86
N ILE A 686 3.64 -1.05 12.71
CA ILE A 686 2.60 -0.22 12.11
C ILE A 686 3.23 0.88 11.29
N VAL A 687 2.41 1.47 10.42
CA VAL A 687 2.77 2.68 9.71
C VAL A 687 3.01 3.80 10.73
N CYS A 688 4.27 4.10 11.01
CA CYS A 688 4.65 5.24 11.84
C CYS A 688 4.65 6.51 10.97
N LEU A 689 3.48 6.96 10.56
CA LEU A 689 3.33 8.28 9.93
C LEU A 689 3.37 9.34 11.03
N LEU A 690 4.57 9.81 11.37
CA LEU A 690 4.70 11.15 11.95
C LEU A 690 4.38 12.14 10.82
N ARG A 691 3.13 12.59 10.75
CA ARG A 691 2.78 13.77 9.95
C ARG A 691 2.96 15.03 10.77
#